data_AF-A0A0Q3GQM6-F1
#
_entry.id   AF-A0A0Q3GQM6-F1
#
_cell.length_a   1.000
_cell.length_b   1.000
_cell.length_c   1.000
_cell.angle_alpha   90.00
_cell.angle_beta   90.00
_cell.angle_gamma   90.00
#
_symmetry.space_group_name_H-M   'P 1'
#
loop_
_entity.id
_entity.type
_entity.pdbx_description
1 polymer ?
#
loop_
_entity_poly.entity_id
_entity_poly.type
_entity_poly.pdbx_seq_one_letter_code
_entity_poly.pdbx_strand_id
1 'polypeptide(L)'
;MMSRKPLLPCRGPTTTPPAQLLLPIRRLLLLPRRRAPSSPPPSPVDRRRPAMAGAGQSVASTAAAASVSAGGATSFRVGMVRVVSFLVGGLNFAVLLLGLYLIDAVLPPGCGSGLALASVPAMAGVRVLAMLGTARAQHATADAIARRHLDEGAASVAEDVVARHEIRVRYKCWLWWTRLGMAVGALQLVGAIYLMFVIVRDLPNERRSTSCFFGQDENDRISKRAIIALFLILSWVVVIVQCFTGSDILRWRSFYATHDMAWKAHYREVFDHGIREALCCLGRAKYLTVLEEDEVYSVARLLGDLVAYRASGTGHLELIAGLALLQKHGNLPDLQTDLVEAPHMLMQEAVILHPFAEACYTGPLLDVGRNPILFPCAWVYRQGVLTPWARRRRPALDGDNWWRGHAAAFLGFVDIAPTALVRGRVRQSKREAAYFVVVLHDKRTVLIGVRGTETPEDLLTDGLCRECSFTREDLDGLINSDQLPVTTRERVISTFPHYGHGGIVEAARELFMQLNDCTGEHTPSRKPGFLSMLLREGSECQGYKIRLVGHSLGGAVATVLGMMLFGRYPDVHVYAYGPLPCVDFVIAEACSQFVTTIVNNDEFSSRLSINSILRLRSAAISALSDNSPADTAMIQKLARRILNMNKYQGNAPDIVEEYVDNHGRLAGRIMQ
;
A
#
# COMPACT_ATOMS: atom_id res chain seq x y z
N MET A 1 -2.34 15.24 -73.68
CA MET A 1 -2.04 13.86 -74.15
C MET A 1 -2.24 12.93 -72.96
N MET A 2 -3.40 12.25 -72.93
CA MET A 2 -3.54 10.78 -73.12
C MET A 2 -2.97 9.98 -71.91
N SER A 3 -3.67 9.05 -71.25
CA SER A 3 -4.88 8.30 -71.57
C SER A 3 -5.56 7.75 -70.29
N ARG A 4 -6.86 7.45 -70.41
CA ARG A 4 -7.79 6.94 -69.39
C ARG A 4 -8.18 5.49 -69.73
N LYS A 5 -8.34 4.64 -68.68
CA LYS A 5 -9.26 3.45 -68.53
C LYS A 5 -8.88 2.14 -69.29
N PRO A 6 -9.54 0.95 -69.07
CA PRO A 6 -10.69 0.57 -68.18
C PRO A 6 -10.72 -0.85 -67.50
N LEU A 7 -11.76 -1.08 -66.65
CA LEU A 7 -12.65 -2.27 -66.38
C LEU A 7 -12.08 -3.60 -65.71
N LEU A 8 -12.51 -4.06 -64.50
CA LEU A 8 -13.75 -4.78 -64.01
C LEU A 8 -13.67 -6.35 -64.10
N PRO A 9 -14.56 -7.17 -63.45
CA PRO A 9 -14.48 -7.88 -62.15
C PRO A 9 -14.41 -9.44 -62.19
N CYS A 10 -14.33 -10.14 -61.03
CA CYS A 10 -14.86 -11.51 -60.86
C CYS A 10 -15.23 -11.88 -59.39
N ARG A 11 -16.32 -12.67 -59.24
CA ARG A 11 -17.05 -13.12 -58.03
C ARG A 11 -16.30 -14.18 -57.18
N GLY A 12 -16.35 -14.10 -55.84
CA GLY A 12 -17.07 -15.03 -54.92
C GLY A 12 -16.14 -16.01 -54.18
N PRO A 13 -16.50 -16.66 -53.04
CA PRO A 13 -17.82 -16.77 -52.43
C PRO A 13 -17.94 -16.32 -50.95
N THR A 14 -19.20 -16.33 -50.54
CA THR A 14 -19.87 -15.99 -49.29
C THR A 14 -19.52 -16.87 -48.08
N THR A 15 -19.23 -16.26 -46.93
CA THR A 15 -19.67 -16.73 -45.61
C THR A 15 -19.99 -15.54 -44.70
N THR A 16 -21.18 -15.60 -44.12
CA THR A 16 -21.81 -14.64 -43.22
C THR A 16 -21.15 -14.61 -41.83
N PRO A 17 -20.88 -13.44 -41.21
CA PRO A 17 -20.76 -13.35 -39.76
C PRO A 17 -22.14 -13.05 -39.15
N PRO A 18 -22.59 -13.75 -38.09
CA PRO A 18 -23.86 -13.48 -37.47
C PRO A 18 -23.76 -12.24 -36.56
N ALA A 19 -24.80 -11.42 -36.63
CA ALA A 19 -25.11 -10.38 -35.68
C ALA A 19 -25.48 -10.98 -34.32
N GLN A 20 -24.74 -10.68 -33.25
CA GLN A 20 -25.26 -10.65 -31.87
C GLN A 20 -24.44 -9.65 -31.03
N LEU A 21 -24.96 -8.42 -30.95
CA LEU A 21 -24.50 -7.38 -30.03
C LEU A 21 -25.71 -7.01 -29.18
N LEU A 22 -26.04 -7.85 -28.19
CA LEU A 22 -27.07 -7.63 -27.16
C LEU A 22 -26.87 -8.65 -26.02
N LEU A 23 -26.30 -8.18 -24.89
CA LEU A 23 -26.52 -8.60 -23.48
C LEU A 23 -26.46 -10.11 -23.08
N PRO A 24 -25.91 -10.45 -21.88
CA PRO A 24 -26.80 -10.44 -20.72
C PRO A 24 -26.17 -10.02 -19.38
N ILE A 25 -26.76 -8.97 -18.82
CA ILE A 25 -27.03 -8.82 -17.39
C ILE A 25 -27.99 -9.96 -16.99
N ARG A 26 -27.47 -11.13 -16.57
CA ARG A 26 -28.31 -12.20 -16.00
C ARG A 26 -27.57 -13.25 -15.15
N ARG A 27 -26.50 -12.87 -14.45
CA ARG A 27 -25.76 -13.77 -13.53
C ARG A 27 -25.66 -13.27 -12.08
N LEU A 28 -26.60 -12.44 -11.62
CA LEU A 28 -26.58 -11.89 -10.26
C LEU A 28 -27.70 -12.35 -9.31
N LEU A 29 -28.56 -13.29 -9.70
CA LEU A 29 -29.67 -13.75 -8.85
C LEU A 29 -29.90 -15.26 -8.99
N LEU A 30 -29.21 -16.06 -8.19
CA LEU A 30 -29.66 -17.40 -7.83
C LEU A 30 -29.44 -17.65 -6.33
N LEU A 31 -30.55 -17.66 -5.61
CA LEU A 31 -30.72 -18.07 -4.22
C LEU A 31 -30.35 -19.56 -4.04
N PRO A 32 -29.79 -19.98 -2.89
CA PRO A 32 -29.61 -21.40 -2.59
C PRO A 32 -30.97 -22.06 -2.29
N ARG A 33 -31.25 -23.15 -3.01
CA ARG A 33 -32.44 -23.99 -2.84
C ARG A 33 -32.30 -24.84 -1.56
N ARG A 34 -33.33 -24.82 -0.71
CA ARG A 34 -33.52 -25.69 0.47
C ARG A 34 -33.49 -27.18 0.09
N ARG A 35 -32.80 -28.00 0.88
CA ARG A 35 -33.08 -29.45 1.00
C ARG A 35 -33.65 -29.73 2.39
N ALA A 36 -34.75 -30.48 2.42
CA ALA A 36 -35.46 -30.96 3.61
C ALA A 36 -35.03 -32.43 3.91
N PRO A 37 -35.44 -33.01 5.05
CA PRO A 37 -34.61 -33.90 5.88
C PRO A 37 -34.80 -35.40 5.60
N SER A 38 -33.79 -36.19 5.95
CA SER A 38 -33.90 -37.65 6.14
C SER A 38 -33.54 -38.01 7.59
N SER A 39 -34.45 -38.69 8.26
CA SER A 39 -34.42 -39.18 9.64
C SER A 39 -33.52 -40.43 9.85
N PRO A 40 -33.18 -40.80 11.11
CA PRO A 40 -32.08 -41.70 11.47
C PRO A 40 -32.54 -43.12 11.90
N PRO A 41 -31.60 -44.04 12.22
CA PRO A 41 -31.80 -44.93 13.38
C PRO A 41 -30.46 -45.25 14.12
N PRO A 42 -30.42 -46.11 15.17
CA PRO A 42 -30.64 -45.79 16.57
C PRO A 42 -29.44 -46.11 17.50
N SER A 43 -29.50 -45.64 18.75
CA SER A 43 -28.60 -45.98 19.86
C SER A 43 -29.10 -47.17 20.70
N PRO A 44 -28.22 -47.88 21.43
CA PRO A 44 -28.56 -48.50 22.71
C PRO A 44 -27.87 -47.76 23.87
N VAL A 45 -28.61 -47.18 24.81
CA VAL A 45 -29.16 -47.75 26.06
C VAL A 45 -28.24 -47.53 27.28
N ASP A 46 -28.74 -46.66 28.17
CA ASP A 46 -28.76 -46.67 29.64
C ASP A 46 -27.53 -47.11 30.45
N ARG A 47 -27.19 -46.30 31.48
CA ARG A 47 -27.73 -46.51 32.84
C ARG A 47 -27.30 -45.43 33.85
N ARG A 48 -28.33 -44.86 34.49
CA ARG A 48 -28.50 -44.58 35.94
C ARG A 48 -27.70 -43.47 36.63
N ARG A 49 -28.45 -42.42 37.04
CA ARG A 49 -28.30 -41.69 38.32
C ARG A 49 -28.73 -42.57 39.52
N PRO A 50 -28.37 -42.25 40.78
CA PRO A 50 -29.08 -41.27 41.64
C PRO A 50 -28.13 -40.20 42.24
N ALA A 51 -28.53 -38.95 42.51
CA ALA A 51 -29.24 -38.42 43.71
C ALA A 51 -28.49 -38.73 45.04
N MET A 52 -28.31 -37.86 46.03
CA MET A 52 -28.85 -36.53 46.36
C MET A 52 -28.01 -35.91 47.51
N ALA A 53 -28.03 -34.57 47.59
CA ALA A 53 -28.02 -33.69 48.77
C ALA A 53 -27.02 -33.84 49.93
N GLY A 54 -26.31 -32.73 50.21
CA GLY A 54 -25.73 -32.38 51.51
C GLY A 54 -25.41 -30.89 51.57
N ALA A 55 -26.14 -30.15 52.42
CA ALA A 55 -26.11 -28.70 52.56
C ALA A 55 -24.84 -28.17 53.25
N GLY A 56 -24.46 -26.91 52.95
CA GLY A 56 -23.43 -26.17 53.69
C GLY A 56 -23.25 -24.77 53.14
N GLN A 57 -23.86 -23.79 53.82
CA GLN A 57 -23.86 -22.36 53.51
C GLN A 57 -22.45 -21.75 53.55
N SER A 58 -22.13 -20.84 52.61
CA SER A 58 -21.42 -19.61 52.96
C SER A 58 -21.76 -18.47 51.98
N VAL A 59 -22.00 -17.30 52.58
CA VAL A 59 -22.39 -16.06 51.93
C VAL A 59 -21.13 -15.25 51.59
N ALA A 60 -21.05 -14.87 50.31
CA ALA A 60 -20.48 -13.65 49.73
C ALA A 60 -19.09 -13.14 50.18
N SER A 61 -18.14 -13.18 49.24
CA SER A 61 -17.50 -11.94 48.75
C SER A 61 -17.07 -12.11 47.28
N THR A 62 -17.43 -11.10 46.50
CA THR A 62 -17.41 -11.03 45.04
C THR A 62 -16.02 -10.71 44.47
N ALA A 63 -15.47 -11.62 43.69
CA ALA A 63 -14.47 -11.32 42.65
C ALA A 63 -14.75 -12.25 41.45
N ALA A 64 -15.53 -11.77 40.48
CA ALA A 64 -15.90 -12.54 39.30
C ALA A 64 -14.72 -12.62 38.33
N ALA A 65 -13.87 -13.64 38.52
CA ALA A 65 -13.05 -14.21 37.48
C ALA A 65 -13.97 -14.94 36.47
N ALA A 66 -14.08 -14.41 35.25
CA ALA A 66 -14.81 -15.08 34.19
C ALA A 66 -13.95 -16.20 33.60
N SER A 67 -14.17 -17.42 34.08
CA SER A 67 -13.71 -18.67 33.46
C SER A 67 -14.27 -18.79 32.04
N VAL A 68 -13.39 -18.79 31.04
CA VAL A 68 -13.75 -19.06 29.64
C VAL A 68 -13.81 -20.58 29.44
N SER A 69 -15.02 -21.09 29.26
CA SER A 69 -15.26 -22.46 28.81
C SER A 69 -14.91 -22.58 27.33
N ALA A 70 -14.13 -23.61 26.99
CA ALA A 70 -13.82 -24.02 25.63
C ALA A 70 -15.10 -24.25 24.80
N GLY A 71 -15.12 -23.77 23.55
CA GLY A 71 -16.10 -24.17 22.53
C GLY A 71 -17.33 -23.28 22.29
N GLY A 72 -17.30 -21.99 22.65
CA GLY A 72 -18.44 -21.07 22.43
C GLY A 72 -18.11 -19.94 21.44
N ALA A 73 -18.89 -19.81 20.36
CA ALA A 73 -18.86 -18.61 19.53
C ALA A 73 -19.05 -17.36 20.38
N THR A 74 -18.24 -16.31 20.18
CA THR A 74 -18.44 -15.05 20.91
C THR A 74 -19.80 -14.48 20.53
N SER A 75 -20.75 -14.55 21.47
CA SER A 75 -22.10 -14.01 21.27
C SER A 75 -22.02 -12.49 21.11
N PHE A 76 -22.72 -11.94 20.12
CA PHE A 76 -22.76 -10.50 19.86
C PHE A 76 -23.32 -9.77 21.08
N ARG A 77 -22.50 -8.93 21.73
CA ARG A 77 -22.92 -8.10 22.87
C ARG A 77 -23.11 -6.66 22.43
N VAL A 78 -24.22 -6.04 22.84
CA VAL A 78 -24.55 -4.63 22.53
C VAL A 78 -23.43 -3.66 22.93
N GLY A 79 -22.72 -3.94 24.03
CA GLY A 79 -21.57 -3.15 24.49
C GLY A 79 -20.34 -3.16 23.56
N MET A 80 -20.32 -4.03 22.55
CA MET A 80 -19.27 -4.07 21.52
C MET A 80 -19.43 -2.96 20.47
N VAL A 81 -20.59 -2.31 20.38
CA VAL A 81 -20.87 -1.27 19.40
C VAL A 81 -20.32 0.08 19.88
N ARG A 82 -19.77 0.91 18.98
CA ARG A 82 -19.32 2.27 19.32
C ARG A 82 -20.55 3.12 19.66
N VAL A 83 -20.45 3.97 20.69
CA VAL A 83 -21.53 4.90 21.07
C VAL A 83 -21.91 5.79 19.89
N VAL A 84 -20.90 6.23 19.15
CA VAL A 84 -21.05 6.99 17.91
C VAL A 84 -21.90 6.26 16.86
N SER A 85 -21.78 4.93 16.74
CA SER A 85 -22.59 4.15 15.81
C SER A 85 -24.06 4.09 16.22
N PHE A 86 -24.36 4.05 17.53
CA PHE A 86 -25.73 4.18 18.01
C PHE A 86 -26.32 5.55 17.71
N LEU A 87 -25.53 6.62 17.87
CA LEU A 87 -25.95 7.97 17.52
C LEU A 87 -26.28 8.08 16.03
N VAL A 88 -25.37 7.63 15.14
CA VAL A 88 -25.60 7.69 13.69
C VAL A 88 -26.78 6.83 13.25
N GLY A 89 -26.90 5.62 13.81
CA GLY A 89 -28.03 4.73 13.52
C GLY A 89 -29.35 5.31 14.01
N GLY A 90 -29.36 5.88 15.21
CA GLY A 90 -30.53 6.55 15.80
C GLY A 90 -30.96 7.78 15.01
N LEU A 91 -30.02 8.63 14.58
CA LEU A 91 -30.32 9.78 13.75
C LEU A 91 -30.89 9.38 12.38
N ASN A 92 -30.35 8.34 11.73
CA ASN A 92 -30.92 7.82 10.48
C ASN A 92 -32.31 7.21 10.69
N PHE A 93 -32.52 6.51 11.80
CA PHE A 93 -33.85 5.98 12.14
C PHE A 93 -34.86 7.10 12.43
N ALA A 94 -34.43 8.20 13.07
CA ALA A 94 -35.25 9.37 13.28
C ALA A 94 -35.62 10.07 11.95
N VAL A 95 -34.68 10.19 10.99
CA VAL A 95 -34.97 10.68 9.63
C VAL A 95 -35.99 9.78 8.94
N LEU A 96 -35.86 8.45 9.06
CA LEU A 96 -36.81 7.50 8.49
C LEU A 96 -38.22 7.71 9.06
N LEU A 97 -38.36 7.73 10.40
CA LEU A 97 -39.66 7.88 11.05
C LEU A 97 -40.30 9.24 10.78
N LEU A 98 -39.52 10.33 10.89
CA LEU A 98 -40.00 11.69 10.65
C LEU A 98 -40.39 11.89 9.17
N GLY A 99 -39.63 11.31 8.24
CA GLY A 99 -39.95 11.35 6.82
C GLY A 99 -41.21 10.55 6.48
N LEU A 100 -41.40 9.35 7.04
CA LEU A 100 -42.63 8.57 6.87
C LEU A 100 -43.86 9.31 7.43
N TYR A 101 -43.72 9.93 8.60
CA TYR A 101 -44.78 10.75 9.19
C TYR A 101 -45.13 11.96 8.32
N LEU A 102 -44.13 12.65 7.76
CA LEU A 102 -44.36 13.77 6.83
C LEU A 102 -45.12 13.34 5.57
N ILE A 103 -44.79 12.17 5.01
CA ILE A 103 -45.45 11.64 3.81
C ILE A 103 -46.92 11.28 4.09
N ASP A 104 -47.21 10.70 5.25
CA ASP A 104 -48.54 10.18 5.60
C ASP A 104 -49.47 11.25 6.18
N ALA A 105 -48.96 12.10 7.07
CA ALA A 105 -49.78 13.03 7.86
C ALA A 105 -49.75 14.49 7.38
N VAL A 106 -48.74 14.89 6.58
CA VAL A 106 -48.49 16.31 6.28
C VAL A 106 -48.64 16.67 4.80
N LEU A 107 -48.35 15.75 3.86
CA LEU A 107 -48.45 16.05 2.43
C LEU A 107 -49.83 15.74 1.84
N PRO A 108 -50.38 16.65 1.00
CA PRO A 108 -51.61 16.38 0.27
C PRO A 108 -51.42 15.29 -0.81
N PRO A 109 -52.43 14.42 -1.03
CA PRO A 109 -52.38 13.40 -2.06
C PRO A 109 -52.26 14.03 -3.46
N GLY A 110 -51.21 13.67 -4.20
CA GLY A 110 -50.96 14.18 -5.56
C GLY A 110 -49.82 15.21 -5.70
N CYS A 111 -49.08 15.49 -4.62
CA CYS A 111 -47.93 16.39 -4.68
C CYS A 111 -46.76 15.81 -5.52
N GLY A 112 -46.38 16.50 -6.61
CA GLY A 112 -45.31 16.07 -7.53
C GLY A 112 -43.89 16.03 -6.93
N SER A 113 -43.65 16.66 -5.77
CA SER A 113 -42.38 16.57 -5.03
C SER A 113 -42.33 15.43 -4.02
N GLY A 114 -43.36 14.59 -3.92
CA GLY A 114 -43.40 13.43 -3.01
C GLY A 114 -42.25 12.43 -3.22
N LEU A 115 -41.70 12.35 -4.44
CA LEU A 115 -40.58 11.46 -4.76
C LEU A 115 -39.26 11.91 -4.12
N ALA A 116 -39.04 13.22 -4.01
CA ALA A 116 -37.91 13.79 -3.29
C ALA A 116 -38.04 13.48 -1.79
N LEU A 117 -39.23 13.67 -1.24
CA LEU A 117 -39.50 13.45 0.18
C LEU A 117 -39.49 11.98 0.59
N ALA A 118 -39.82 11.07 -0.32
CA ALA A 118 -39.75 9.62 -0.12
C ALA A 118 -38.32 9.08 -0.24
N SER A 119 -37.47 9.70 -1.07
CA SER A 119 -36.09 9.26 -1.28
C SER A 119 -35.21 9.39 -0.04
N VAL A 120 -35.31 10.50 0.71
CA VAL A 120 -34.51 10.77 1.91
C VAL A 120 -34.74 9.76 3.05
N PRO A 121 -35.98 9.46 3.48
CA PRO A 121 -36.25 8.44 4.47
C PRO A 121 -35.93 7.03 3.96
N ALA A 122 -36.19 6.73 2.68
CA ALA A 122 -35.81 5.44 2.10
C ALA A 122 -34.30 5.21 2.17
N MET A 123 -33.49 6.21 1.82
CA MET A 123 -32.03 6.16 1.94
C MET A 123 -31.58 6.01 3.39
N ALA A 124 -32.24 6.67 4.34
CA ALA A 124 -31.96 6.50 5.77
C ALA A 124 -32.27 5.08 6.26
N GLY A 125 -33.36 4.45 5.79
CA GLY A 125 -33.66 3.05 6.04
C GLY A 125 -32.61 2.09 5.46
N VAL A 126 -32.22 2.29 4.19
CA VAL A 126 -31.14 1.51 3.55
C VAL A 126 -29.82 1.71 4.30
N ARG A 127 -29.54 2.90 4.82
CA ARG A 127 -28.35 3.19 5.63
C ARG A 127 -28.33 2.38 6.92
N VAL A 128 -29.45 2.31 7.65
CA VAL A 128 -29.56 1.48 8.86
C VAL A 128 -29.34 0.00 8.53
N LEU A 129 -29.90 -0.51 7.42
CA LEU A 129 -29.67 -1.88 6.96
C LEU A 129 -28.20 -2.13 6.62
N ALA A 130 -27.55 -1.19 5.92
CA ALA A 130 -26.13 -1.28 5.61
C ALA A 130 -25.28 -1.28 6.88
N MET A 131 -25.63 -0.47 7.89
CA MET A 131 -24.96 -0.48 9.19
C MET A 131 -25.11 -1.84 9.90
N LEU A 132 -26.30 -2.44 9.90
CA LEU A 132 -26.50 -3.77 10.47
C LEU A 132 -25.73 -4.85 9.70
N GLY A 133 -25.64 -4.75 8.38
CA GLY A 133 -24.82 -5.62 7.53
C GLY A 133 -23.33 -5.51 7.86
N THR A 134 -22.81 -4.28 7.92
CA THR A 134 -21.42 -4.00 8.32
C THR A 134 -21.12 -4.52 9.73
N ALA A 135 -22.01 -4.32 10.71
CA ALA A 135 -21.82 -4.81 12.06
C ALA A 135 -21.69 -6.35 12.12
N ARG A 136 -22.55 -7.08 11.39
CA ARG A 136 -22.48 -8.54 11.30
C ARG A 136 -21.20 -9.01 10.62
N ALA A 137 -20.81 -8.36 9.52
CA ALA A 137 -19.60 -8.71 8.79
C ALA A 137 -18.33 -8.41 9.60
N GLN A 138 -18.29 -7.30 10.33
CA GLN A 138 -17.21 -6.97 11.27
C GLN A 138 -17.12 -8.01 12.39
N HIS A 139 -18.24 -8.38 13.00
CA HIS A 139 -18.28 -9.41 14.06
C HIS A 139 -17.75 -10.75 13.54
N ALA A 140 -18.24 -11.22 12.40
CA ALA A 140 -17.83 -12.49 11.81
C ALA A 140 -16.34 -12.51 11.43
N THR A 141 -15.79 -11.38 10.98
CA THR A 141 -14.37 -11.25 10.63
C THR A 141 -13.51 -11.21 11.90
N ALA A 142 -13.93 -10.43 12.91
CA ALA A 142 -13.24 -10.32 14.18
C ALA A 142 -13.15 -11.66 14.92
N ASP A 143 -14.26 -12.38 14.98
CA ASP A 143 -14.36 -13.70 15.62
C ASP A 143 -13.54 -14.77 14.88
N ALA A 144 -13.48 -14.73 13.53
CA ALA A 144 -12.58 -15.62 12.76
C ALA A 144 -11.10 -15.37 13.07
N ILE A 145 -10.69 -14.10 13.08
CA ILE A 145 -9.30 -13.71 13.40
C ILE A 145 -8.96 -14.11 14.84
N ALA A 146 -9.86 -13.86 15.79
CA ALA A 146 -9.65 -14.20 17.19
C ALA A 146 -9.50 -15.71 17.40
N ARG A 147 -10.36 -16.54 16.80
CA ARG A 147 -10.28 -18.00 16.92
C ARG A 147 -8.98 -18.56 16.34
N ARG A 148 -8.57 -18.09 15.17
CA ARG A 148 -7.32 -18.53 14.52
C ARG A 148 -6.11 -18.38 15.44
N HIS A 149 -6.01 -17.26 16.15
CA HIS A 149 -4.85 -16.98 17.01
C HIS A 149 -4.95 -17.56 18.42
N LEU A 150 -6.10 -18.13 18.81
CA LEU A 150 -6.23 -18.92 20.04
C LEU A 150 -5.76 -20.38 19.84
N ASP A 151 -5.82 -20.91 18.61
CA ASP A 151 -5.50 -22.32 18.27
C ASP A 151 -4.11 -22.54 17.61
N GLU A 152 -3.19 -21.56 17.66
CA GLU A 152 -1.85 -21.59 17.03
C GLU A 152 -0.97 -22.82 17.38
N GLY A 153 -1.32 -23.57 18.44
CA GLY A 153 -0.55 -24.73 18.89
C GLY A 153 -0.79 -26.05 18.13
N ALA A 154 -1.82 -26.15 17.27
CA ALA A 154 -2.29 -27.45 16.78
C ALA A 154 -2.61 -27.53 15.27
N ALA A 155 -2.58 -26.43 14.52
CA ALA A 155 -3.06 -26.42 13.13
C ALA A 155 -1.99 -26.85 12.11
N SER A 156 -2.38 -27.70 11.16
CA SER A 156 -1.57 -28.10 10.00
C SER A 156 -1.41 -26.95 8.98
N VAL A 157 -0.38 -27.01 8.13
CA VAL A 157 -0.14 -25.99 7.07
C VAL A 157 -1.35 -25.84 6.14
N ALA A 158 -2.06 -26.94 5.84
CA ALA A 158 -3.26 -26.92 5.00
C ALA A 158 -4.44 -26.22 5.70
N GLU A 159 -4.63 -26.45 7.00
CA GLU A 159 -5.67 -25.76 7.78
C GLU A 159 -5.39 -24.26 7.91
N ASP A 160 -4.13 -23.85 7.99
CA ASP A 160 -3.76 -22.43 8.04
C ASP A 160 -4.04 -21.70 6.70
N VAL A 161 -3.87 -22.37 5.57
CA VAL A 161 -4.24 -21.82 4.24
C VAL A 161 -5.76 -21.65 4.12
N VAL A 162 -6.53 -22.64 4.57
CA VAL A 162 -8.01 -22.60 4.55
C VAL A 162 -8.53 -21.50 5.47
N ALA A 163 -8.01 -21.39 6.69
CA ALA A 163 -8.40 -20.35 7.64
C ALA A 163 -8.07 -18.93 7.12
N ARG A 164 -6.92 -18.74 6.46
CA ARG A 164 -6.57 -17.48 5.77
C ARG A 164 -7.55 -17.15 4.67
N HIS A 165 -7.89 -18.12 3.83
CA HIS A 165 -8.85 -17.92 2.74
C HIS A 165 -10.22 -17.51 3.29
N GLU A 166 -10.68 -18.17 4.36
CA GLU A 166 -11.94 -17.85 5.02
C GLU A 166 -11.97 -16.42 5.58
N ILE A 167 -10.91 -15.99 6.26
CA ILE A 167 -10.78 -14.62 6.78
C ILE A 167 -10.89 -13.60 5.64
N ARG A 168 -10.18 -13.82 4.53
CA ARG A 168 -10.23 -12.93 3.35
C ARG A 168 -11.62 -12.84 2.73
N VAL A 169 -12.35 -13.95 2.62
CA VAL A 169 -13.74 -13.95 2.10
C VAL A 169 -14.65 -13.13 3.01
N ARG A 170 -14.53 -13.29 4.33
CA ARG A 170 -15.30 -12.52 5.32
C ARG A 170 -14.93 -11.02 5.25
N TYR A 171 -13.65 -10.70 5.08
CA TYR A 171 -13.17 -9.33 4.91
C TYR A 171 -13.74 -8.67 3.64
N LYS A 172 -13.78 -9.38 2.51
CA LYS A 172 -14.44 -8.90 1.28
C LYS A 172 -15.92 -8.60 1.48
N CYS A 173 -16.64 -9.47 2.20
CA CYS A 173 -18.04 -9.23 2.56
C CYS A 173 -18.19 -7.95 3.42
N TRP A 174 -17.30 -7.77 4.40
CA TRP A 174 -17.27 -6.55 5.21
C TRP A 174 -17.00 -5.28 4.37
N LEU A 175 -16.00 -5.31 3.48
CA LEU A 175 -15.72 -4.19 2.58
C LEU A 175 -16.91 -3.87 1.67
N TRP A 176 -17.62 -4.88 1.17
CA TRP A 176 -18.80 -4.67 0.34
C TRP A 176 -19.90 -3.90 1.08
N TRP A 177 -20.23 -4.30 2.32
CA TRP A 177 -21.21 -3.58 3.14
C TRP A 177 -20.76 -2.17 3.50
N THR A 178 -19.46 -2.00 3.78
CA THR A 178 -18.86 -0.69 4.06
C THR A 178 -19.01 0.25 2.86
N ARG A 179 -18.70 -0.24 1.65
CA ARG A 179 -18.84 0.51 0.39
C ARG A 179 -20.30 0.84 0.07
N LEU A 180 -21.21 -0.12 0.26
CA LEU A 180 -22.65 0.14 0.12
C LEU A 180 -23.07 1.28 1.05
N GLY A 181 -22.61 1.24 2.31
CA GLY A 181 -22.85 2.31 3.28
C GLY A 181 -22.32 3.67 2.83
N MET A 182 -21.10 3.72 2.28
CA MET A 182 -20.51 4.96 1.75
C MET A 182 -21.28 5.52 0.55
N ALA A 183 -21.67 4.65 -0.39
CA ALA A 183 -22.48 5.05 -1.55
C ALA A 183 -23.84 5.61 -1.13
N VAL A 184 -24.49 4.97 -0.15
CA VAL A 184 -25.75 5.47 0.42
C VAL A 184 -25.53 6.81 1.13
N GLY A 185 -24.43 7.00 1.86
CA GLY A 185 -24.09 8.29 2.47
C GLY A 185 -23.90 9.41 1.44
N ALA A 186 -23.25 9.14 0.32
CA ALA A 186 -23.12 10.09 -0.79
C ALA A 186 -24.48 10.44 -1.41
N LEU A 187 -25.35 9.43 -1.59
CA LEU A 187 -26.73 9.64 -2.05
C LEU A 187 -27.55 10.44 -1.04
N GLN A 188 -27.34 10.28 0.27
CA GLN A 188 -27.97 11.09 1.32
C GLN A 188 -27.56 12.57 1.23
N LEU A 189 -26.29 12.86 0.94
CA LEU A 189 -25.83 14.23 0.69
C LEU A 189 -26.54 14.83 -0.53
N VAL A 190 -26.57 14.12 -1.67
CA VAL A 190 -27.28 14.56 -2.87
C VAL A 190 -28.77 14.77 -2.58
N GLY A 191 -29.38 13.85 -1.83
CA GLY A 191 -30.77 13.93 -1.40
C GLY A 191 -31.05 15.13 -0.50
N ALA A 192 -30.18 15.45 0.45
CA ALA A 192 -30.32 16.61 1.33
C ALA A 192 -30.18 17.93 0.58
N ILE A 193 -29.24 18.01 -0.39
CA ILE A 193 -29.08 19.16 -1.27
C ILE A 193 -30.34 19.34 -2.14
N TYR A 194 -30.83 18.26 -2.75
CA TYR A 194 -32.03 18.29 -3.58
C TYR A 194 -33.27 18.67 -2.77
N LEU A 195 -33.43 18.12 -1.56
CA LEU A 195 -34.50 18.46 -0.64
C LEU A 195 -34.47 19.95 -0.27
N MET A 196 -33.29 20.49 0.04
CA MET A 196 -33.11 21.92 0.30
C MET A 196 -33.54 22.76 -0.91
N PHE A 197 -33.09 22.39 -2.11
CA PHE A 197 -33.47 23.07 -3.34
C PHE A 197 -34.99 23.05 -3.59
N VAL A 198 -35.64 21.90 -3.38
CA VAL A 198 -37.10 21.75 -3.53
C VAL A 198 -37.85 22.64 -2.55
N ILE A 199 -37.43 22.67 -1.27
CA ILE A 199 -38.05 23.51 -0.24
C ILE A 199 -37.86 24.99 -0.56
N VAL A 200 -36.63 25.42 -0.90
CA VAL A 200 -36.32 26.82 -1.23
C VAL A 200 -37.07 27.29 -2.48
N ARG A 201 -37.22 26.42 -3.48
CA ARG A 201 -37.99 26.73 -4.70
C ARG A 201 -39.49 26.92 -4.43
N ASP A 202 -40.04 26.31 -3.38
CA ASP A 202 -41.47 26.43 -3.05
C ASP A 202 -41.80 27.63 -2.12
N LEU A 203 -40.79 28.24 -1.48
CA LEU A 203 -40.94 29.45 -0.64
C LEU A 203 -41.61 30.64 -1.37
N PRO A 204 -41.31 30.96 -2.65
CA PRO A 204 -41.93 32.09 -3.35
C PRO A 204 -43.43 31.85 -3.68
N ASN A 205 -43.87 30.59 -3.69
CA ASN A 205 -45.24 30.19 -4.03
C ASN A 205 -46.15 30.06 -2.80
N GLU A 206 -45.71 30.54 -1.63
CA GLU A 206 -46.42 30.46 -0.33
C GLU A 206 -47.90 30.90 -0.36
N ARG A 207 -48.31 31.73 -1.32
CA ARG A 207 -49.69 32.24 -1.44
C ARG A 207 -50.59 31.46 -2.42
N ARG A 208 -50.07 30.46 -3.14
CA ARG A 208 -50.86 29.68 -4.12
C ARG A 208 -51.36 28.37 -3.51
N SER A 209 -52.60 28.00 -3.82
CA SER A 209 -53.26 26.75 -3.40
C SER A 209 -52.61 25.46 -3.92
N THR A 210 -51.57 25.59 -4.76
CA THR A 210 -50.81 24.48 -5.36
C THR A 210 -49.46 24.21 -4.68
N SER A 211 -49.13 24.91 -3.58
CA SER A 211 -47.87 24.67 -2.88
C SER A 211 -47.94 23.36 -2.09
N CYS A 212 -46.91 22.54 -2.19
CA CYS A 212 -46.88 21.22 -1.55
C CYS A 212 -46.52 21.29 -0.07
N PHE A 213 -45.87 22.37 0.35
CA PHE A 213 -45.29 22.52 1.69
C PHE A 213 -45.95 23.62 2.53
N PHE A 214 -46.67 24.57 1.92
CA PHE A 214 -47.16 25.78 2.58
C PHE A 214 -48.65 26.05 2.25
N GLY A 215 -49.55 25.29 2.88
CA GLY A 215 -51.01 25.45 2.77
C GLY A 215 -51.63 26.57 3.62
N GLN A 216 -52.92 26.86 3.39
CA GLN A 216 -53.65 28.06 3.83
C GLN A 216 -54.12 28.11 5.31
N ASP A 217 -54.17 27.00 6.07
CA ASP A 217 -54.71 27.01 7.44
C ASP A 217 -53.73 27.60 8.47
N GLU A 218 -54.06 28.76 9.05
CA GLU A 218 -53.16 29.53 9.92
C GLU A 218 -52.71 28.80 11.19
N ASN A 219 -53.56 27.98 11.80
CA ASN A 219 -53.27 27.31 13.08
C ASN A 219 -52.38 26.06 12.92
N ASP A 220 -52.35 25.46 11.72
CA ASP A 220 -51.58 24.25 11.39
C ASP A 220 -50.26 24.61 10.66
N ARG A 221 -50.17 25.83 10.11
CA ARG A 221 -49.03 26.34 9.35
C ARG A 221 -47.72 26.39 10.17
N ILE A 222 -47.78 26.76 11.44
CA ILE A 222 -46.58 26.89 12.29
C ILE A 222 -46.00 25.52 12.63
N SER A 223 -46.87 24.56 13.00
CA SER A 223 -46.47 23.19 13.34
C SER A 223 -45.86 22.47 12.14
N LYS A 224 -46.50 22.53 10.97
CA LYS A 224 -45.97 21.91 9.73
C LYS A 224 -44.62 22.47 9.31
N ARG A 225 -44.44 23.80 9.38
CA ARG A 225 -43.15 24.45 9.08
C ARG A 225 -42.04 24.02 10.03
N ALA A 226 -42.34 23.92 11.33
CA ALA A 226 -41.39 23.45 12.31
C ALA A 226 -40.95 22.00 12.05
N ILE A 227 -41.88 21.11 11.67
CA ILE A 227 -41.61 19.70 11.39
C ILE A 227 -40.78 19.54 10.09
N ILE A 228 -41.09 20.30 9.03
CA ILE A 228 -40.30 20.28 7.77
C ILE A 228 -38.89 20.84 8.00
N ALA A 229 -38.77 21.95 8.73
CA ALA A 229 -37.47 22.52 9.09
C ALA A 229 -36.64 21.54 9.94
N LEU A 230 -37.26 20.88 10.92
CA LEU A 230 -36.63 19.85 11.73
C LEU A 230 -36.13 18.68 10.88
N PHE A 231 -36.94 18.22 9.90
CA PHE A 231 -36.55 17.14 9.00
C PHE A 231 -35.37 17.52 8.10
N LEU A 232 -35.33 18.75 7.57
CA LEU A 232 -34.21 19.25 6.78
C LEU A 232 -32.93 19.35 7.62
N ILE A 233 -33.02 19.94 8.81
CA ILE A 233 -31.90 20.06 9.75
C ILE A 233 -31.38 18.67 10.11
N LEU A 234 -32.26 17.74 10.47
CA LEU A 234 -31.89 16.38 10.85
C LEU A 234 -31.21 15.64 9.68
N SER A 235 -31.70 15.83 8.45
CA SER A 235 -31.08 15.27 7.24
C SER A 235 -29.66 15.77 7.03
N TRP A 236 -29.41 17.06 7.25
CA TRP A 236 -28.07 17.65 7.17
C TRP A 236 -27.15 17.23 8.32
N VAL A 237 -27.67 17.19 9.56
CA VAL A 237 -26.93 16.70 10.73
C VAL A 237 -26.47 15.27 10.51
N VAL A 238 -27.33 14.40 9.98
CA VAL A 238 -26.99 13.02 9.62
C VAL A 238 -25.82 12.97 8.63
N VAL A 239 -25.84 13.80 7.58
CA VAL A 239 -24.75 13.84 6.58
C VAL A 239 -23.44 14.33 7.21
N ILE A 240 -23.48 15.43 7.97
CA ILE A 240 -22.30 16.04 8.60
C ILE A 240 -21.67 15.07 9.59
N VAL A 241 -22.47 14.50 10.51
CA VAL A 241 -21.96 13.54 11.50
C VAL A 241 -21.33 12.34 10.80
N GLN A 242 -21.95 11.82 9.75
CA GLN A 242 -21.42 10.68 8.99
C GLN A 242 -20.04 10.94 8.36
N CYS A 243 -19.73 12.17 7.95
CA CYS A 243 -18.42 12.54 7.43
C CYS A 243 -17.31 12.38 8.48
N PHE A 244 -17.63 12.48 9.77
CA PHE A 244 -16.64 12.44 10.86
C PHE A 244 -16.57 11.09 11.60
N THR A 245 -17.57 10.21 11.47
CA THR A 245 -17.69 9.02 12.33
C THR A 245 -16.94 7.77 11.83
N GLY A 246 -16.46 7.78 10.58
CA GLY A 246 -15.82 6.63 9.93
C GLY A 246 -16.79 5.47 9.66
N SER A 247 -16.31 4.40 9.02
CA SER A 247 -17.13 3.23 8.65
C SER A 247 -17.24 2.15 9.73
N ASP A 248 -16.40 2.22 10.76
CA ASP A 248 -16.35 1.20 11.81
C ASP A 248 -17.51 1.30 12.78
N ILE A 249 -18.21 0.18 12.97
CA ILE A 249 -19.38 0.10 13.83
C ILE A 249 -19.03 -0.50 15.19
N LEU A 250 -18.17 -1.52 15.19
CA LEU A 250 -17.74 -2.22 16.38
C LEU A 250 -16.48 -1.59 17.00
N ARG A 251 -16.31 -1.81 18.30
CA ARG A 251 -15.10 -1.49 19.05
C ARG A 251 -14.16 -2.69 18.95
N TRP A 252 -13.19 -2.66 18.05
CA TRP A 252 -12.23 -3.76 17.87
C TRP A 252 -11.55 -4.25 19.16
N ARG A 253 -11.29 -3.34 20.13
CA ARG A 253 -10.77 -3.68 21.46
C ARG A 253 -11.64 -4.66 22.25
N SER A 254 -12.96 -4.73 22.01
CA SER A 254 -13.82 -5.72 22.68
C SER A 254 -13.65 -7.15 22.15
N PHE A 255 -13.01 -7.32 21.00
CA PHE A 255 -12.73 -8.62 20.39
C PHE A 255 -11.30 -9.07 20.62
N TYR A 256 -10.34 -8.18 20.37
CA TYR A 256 -8.92 -8.54 20.40
C TYR A 256 -8.28 -8.33 21.78
N ALA A 257 -8.88 -7.49 22.65
CA ALA A 257 -8.29 -7.13 23.95
C ALA A 257 -6.79 -6.77 23.79
N THR A 258 -5.91 -7.37 24.60
CA THR A 258 -4.44 -7.24 24.54
C THR A 258 -3.76 -8.27 23.63
N HIS A 259 -4.49 -9.06 22.85
CA HIS A 259 -3.91 -10.09 21.97
C HIS A 259 -3.25 -9.44 20.73
N ASP A 260 -1.93 -9.28 20.79
CA ASP A 260 -1.11 -8.65 19.74
C ASP A 260 -1.22 -9.37 18.38
N MET A 261 -1.29 -10.70 18.36
CA MET A 261 -1.38 -11.48 17.11
C MET A 261 -2.68 -11.23 16.34
N ALA A 262 -3.80 -11.07 17.04
CA ALA A 262 -5.08 -10.75 16.43
C ALA A 262 -5.10 -9.33 15.82
N TRP A 263 -4.48 -8.36 16.50
CA TRP A 263 -4.30 -7.01 15.98
C TRP A 263 -3.40 -6.96 14.75
N LYS A 264 -2.28 -7.69 14.77
CA LYS A 264 -1.41 -7.84 13.60
C LYS A 264 -2.21 -8.40 12.43
N ALA A 265 -2.85 -9.55 12.59
CA ALA A 265 -3.63 -10.15 11.51
C ALA A 265 -4.73 -9.22 10.96
N HIS A 266 -5.42 -8.50 11.85
CA HIS A 266 -6.39 -7.48 11.43
C HIS A 266 -5.76 -6.39 10.56
N TYR A 267 -4.70 -5.71 11.04
CA TYR A 267 -4.09 -4.62 10.28
C TYR A 267 -3.43 -5.08 8.98
N ARG A 268 -2.88 -6.30 8.93
CA ARG A 268 -2.35 -6.87 7.70
C ARG A 268 -3.43 -6.94 6.61
N GLU A 269 -4.61 -7.44 6.94
CA GLU A 269 -5.74 -7.47 5.99
C GLU A 269 -6.25 -6.06 5.64
N VAL A 270 -6.28 -5.13 6.61
CA VAL A 270 -6.62 -3.72 6.37
C VAL A 270 -5.67 -3.09 5.34
N PHE A 271 -4.36 -3.22 5.55
CA PHE A 271 -3.37 -2.62 4.66
C PHE A 271 -3.34 -3.32 3.30
N ASP A 272 -3.47 -4.64 3.24
CA ASP A 272 -3.45 -5.38 1.98
C ASP A 272 -4.58 -4.91 1.07
N HIS A 273 -5.81 -4.91 1.59
CA HIS A 273 -6.96 -4.44 0.83
C HIS A 273 -6.91 -2.93 0.55
N GLY A 274 -6.48 -2.11 1.51
CA GLY A 274 -6.36 -0.67 1.33
C GLY A 274 -5.35 -0.27 0.24
N ILE A 275 -4.17 -0.90 0.23
CA ILE A 275 -3.14 -0.66 -0.79
C ILE A 275 -3.63 -1.14 -2.15
N ARG A 276 -4.21 -2.35 -2.25
CA ARG A 276 -4.77 -2.86 -3.53
C ARG A 276 -5.85 -1.95 -4.09
N GLU A 277 -6.72 -1.41 -3.24
CA GLU A 277 -7.75 -0.45 -3.65
C GLU A 277 -7.14 0.86 -4.15
N ALA A 278 -6.21 1.45 -3.39
CA ALA A 278 -5.51 2.66 -3.80
C ALA A 278 -4.83 2.48 -5.16
N LEU A 279 -4.16 1.33 -5.37
CA LEU A 279 -3.52 1.00 -6.64
C LEU A 279 -4.50 0.79 -7.78
N CYS A 280 -5.66 0.19 -7.51
CA CYS A 280 -6.73 0.06 -8.49
C CYS A 280 -7.21 1.45 -8.95
N CYS A 281 -7.42 2.39 -8.02
CA CYS A 281 -7.78 3.78 -8.32
C CYS A 281 -6.70 4.50 -9.14
N LEU A 282 -5.43 4.14 -8.97
CA LEU A 282 -4.30 4.64 -9.76
C LEU A 282 -4.10 3.90 -11.10
N GLY A 283 -5.09 3.13 -11.55
CA GLY A 283 -5.09 2.43 -12.85
C GLY A 283 -4.36 1.09 -12.86
N ARG A 284 -3.95 0.56 -11.70
CA ARG A 284 -3.22 -0.71 -11.58
C ARG A 284 -4.12 -1.85 -11.12
N ALA A 285 -5.22 -2.06 -11.85
CA ALA A 285 -6.25 -3.06 -11.53
C ALA A 285 -5.71 -4.51 -11.45
N LYS A 286 -4.53 -4.80 -12.00
CA LYS A 286 -3.87 -6.13 -11.90
C LYS A 286 -3.69 -6.60 -10.44
N TYR A 287 -3.46 -5.70 -9.49
CA TYR A 287 -3.28 -6.05 -8.07
C TYR A 287 -4.60 -6.42 -7.37
N LEU A 288 -5.75 -6.11 -7.99
CA LEU A 288 -7.05 -6.53 -7.48
C LEU A 288 -7.35 -8.00 -7.83
N THR A 289 -6.73 -8.52 -8.88
CA THR A 289 -6.93 -9.89 -9.39
C THR A 289 -5.88 -10.89 -8.92
N VAL A 290 -4.69 -10.44 -8.53
CA VAL A 290 -3.64 -11.30 -7.98
C VAL A 290 -3.99 -11.65 -6.52
N LEU A 291 -4.17 -12.94 -6.25
CA LEU A 291 -4.66 -13.49 -4.97
C LEU A 291 -3.55 -14.12 -4.11
N GLU A 292 -2.35 -14.32 -4.66
CA GLU A 292 -1.23 -14.99 -3.99
C GLU A 292 -0.37 -14.01 -3.18
N GLU A 293 0.64 -14.55 -2.46
CA GLU A 293 1.63 -13.81 -1.67
C GLU A 293 2.46 -12.89 -2.57
N ASP A 294 1.86 -11.78 -2.96
CA ASP A 294 2.46 -10.78 -3.80
C ASP A 294 3.07 -9.65 -2.96
N GLU A 295 3.51 -8.65 -3.68
CA GLU A 295 4.25 -7.52 -3.17
C GLU A 295 3.42 -6.68 -2.20
N VAL A 296 2.14 -6.49 -2.52
CA VAL A 296 1.21 -5.75 -1.70
C VAL A 296 0.98 -6.45 -0.37
N TYR A 297 0.86 -7.78 -0.39
CA TYR A 297 0.70 -8.57 0.84
C TYR A 297 1.91 -8.45 1.76
N SER A 298 3.10 -8.41 1.19
CA SER A 298 4.34 -8.30 1.96
C SER A 298 4.47 -6.89 2.60
N VAL A 299 4.15 -5.82 1.86
CA VAL A 299 4.12 -4.44 2.42
C VAL A 299 3.06 -4.34 3.51
N ALA A 300 1.87 -4.87 3.26
CA ALA A 300 0.78 -4.88 4.21
C ALA A 300 1.12 -5.65 5.49
N ARG A 301 1.89 -6.74 5.36
CA ARG A 301 2.42 -7.49 6.49
C ARG A 301 3.27 -6.60 7.40
N LEU A 302 4.23 -5.87 6.83
CA LEU A 302 5.11 -4.97 7.54
C LEU A 302 4.36 -3.81 8.20
N LEU A 303 3.51 -3.12 7.45
CA LEU A 303 2.71 -2.01 7.99
C LEU A 303 1.77 -2.50 9.09
N GLY A 304 1.19 -3.69 8.95
CA GLY A 304 0.38 -4.31 9.99
C GLY A 304 1.19 -4.58 11.26
N ASP A 305 2.40 -5.11 11.12
CA ASP A 305 3.31 -5.37 12.24
C ASP A 305 3.82 -4.09 12.90
N LEU A 306 3.90 -3.00 12.13
CA LEU A 306 4.27 -1.67 12.58
C LEU A 306 3.10 -0.90 13.17
N VAL A 307 1.83 -1.17 12.88
CA VAL A 307 0.71 -0.39 13.46
C VAL A 307 0.01 -1.14 14.59
N ALA A 308 0.16 -2.47 14.67
CA ALA A 308 -0.37 -3.28 15.76
C ALA A 308 0.04 -2.79 17.17
N TYR A 309 1.23 -2.15 17.31
CA TYR A 309 1.68 -1.59 18.60
C TYR A 309 0.70 -0.57 19.20
N ARG A 310 -0.02 0.18 18.35
CA ARG A 310 -0.94 1.24 18.80
C ARG A 310 -2.22 0.65 19.38
N ALA A 311 -2.59 -0.55 18.93
CA ALA A 311 -3.84 -1.18 19.26
C ALA A 311 -3.75 -2.13 20.48
N SER A 312 -2.59 -2.76 20.70
CA SER A 312 -2.34 -3.65 21.86
C SER A 312 -2.29 -2.93 23.22
N GLY A 313 -2.15 -1.60 23.24
CA GLY A 313 -2.08 -0.81 24.48
C GLY A 313 -0.76 -0.95 25.26
N THR A 314 0.07 -1.95 24.94
CA THR A 314 1.44 -2.15 25.44
C THR A 314 2.43 -1.12 24.89
N GLY A 315 2.07 -0.45 23.79
CA GLY A 315 2.94 0.43 23.02
C GLY A 315 3.39 1.72 23.71
N HIS A 316 2.72 2.21 24.76
CA HIS A 316 3.23 3.40 25.46
C HIS A 316 4.54 3.10 26.20
N LEU A 317 4.68 1.91 26.81
CA LEU A 317 5.90 1.54 27.52
C LEU A 317 7.04 1.20 26.55
N GLU A 318 6.75 0.54 25.42
CA GLU A 318 7.75 0.30 24.36
C GLU A 318 8.20 1.59 23.68
N LEU A 319 7.28 2.52 23.41
CA LEU A 319 7.61 3.83 22.86
C LEU A 319 8.38 4.68 23.88
N ILE A 320 7.99 4.68 25.16
CA ILE A 320 8.70 5.38 26.23
C ILE A 320 10.07 4.73 26.45
N ALA A 321 10.19 3.41 26.41
CA ALA A 321 11.48 2.71 26.50
C ALA A 321 12.35 3.00 25.29
N GLY A 322 11.79 3.00 24.07
CA GLY A 322 12.48 3.41 22.86
C GLY A 322 12.94 4.87 22.91
N LEU A 323 12.07 5.78 23.39
CA LEU A 323 12.39 7.20 23.56
C LEU A 323 13.44 7.41 24.65
N ALA A 324 13.36 6.66 25.76
CA ALA A 324 14.35 6.68 26.84
C ALA A 324 15.70 6.11 26.36
N LEU A 325 15.71 5.07 25.53
CA LEU A 325 16.91 4.54 24.89
C LEU A 325 17.55 5.56 23.93
N LEU A 326 16.73 6.29 23.16
CA LEU A 326 17.18 7.38 22.29
C LEU A 326 17.74 8.55 23.11
N GLN A 327 17.08 8.94 24.20
CA GLN A 327 17.57 9.98 25.12
C GLN A 327 18.87 9.56 25.84
N LYS A 328 19.01 8.29 26.21
CA LYS A 328 20.22 7.76 26.87
C LYS A 328 21.42 7.68 25.91
N HIS A 329 21.18 7.55 24.61
CA HIS A 329 22.20 7.66 23.55
C HIS A 329 22.43 9.10 23.06
N GLY A 330 21.80 10.10 23.68
CA GLY A 330 22.12 11.52 23.45
C GLY A 330 23.56 11.90 23.83
N ASN A 331 24.29 11.00 24.48
CA ASN A 331 25.74 11.07 24.70
C ASN A 331 26.51 10.31 23.61
N LEU A 332 26.10 10.41 22.33
CA LEU A 332 27.04 10.13 21.27
C LEU A 332 28.19 11.15 21.48
N PRO A 333 29.47 10.73 21.53
CA PRO A 333 30.55 11.70 21.50
C PRO A 333 30.28 12.60 20.32
N ASP A 334 30.35 13.91 20.55
CA ASP A 334 30.13 14.95 19.55
C ASP A 334 30.96 14.57 18.32
N LEU A 335 30.34 13.85 17.37
CA LEU A 335 30.90 13.60 16.06
C LEU A 335 30.63 14.86 15.24
N GLN A 336 30.88 16.01 15.87
CA GLN A 336 31.18 17.27 15.24
C GLN A 336 32.55 17.09 14.59
N THR A 337 32.60 16.23 13.58
CA THR A 337 33.48 16.50 12.46
C THR A 337 33.13 17.90 12.00
N ASP A 338 34.09 18.82 12.08
CA ASP A 338 33.97 20.23 11.72
C ASP A 338 32.92 20.42 10.63
N LEU A 339 31.82 21.09 10.96
CA LEU A 339 30.78 21.44 10.00
C LEU A 339 31.38 22.44 9.00
N VAL A 340 32.03 21.90 7.97
CA VAL A 340 32.60 22.70 6.88
C VAL A 340 31.48 23.07 5.93
N GLU A 341 31.47 24.33 5.51
CA GLU A 341 30.54 24.80 4.48
C GLU A 341 30.71 23.97 3.19
N ALA A 342 29.60 23.51 2.62
CA ALA A 342 29.65 22.67 1.44
C ALA A 342 30.30 23.42 0.26
N PRO A 343 31.17 22.76 -0.55
CA PRO A 343 31.81 23.42 -1.68
C PRO A 343 30.78 24.02 -2.65
N HIS A 344 30.90 25.33 -2.89
CA HIS A 344 29.94 26.08 -3.71
C HIS A 344 29.72 25.49 -5.12
N MET A 345 30.76 24.92 -5.73
CA MET A 345 30.68 24.26 -7.04
C MET A 345 29.75 23.02 -7.01
N LEU A 346 29.85 22.20 -5.96
CA LEU A 346 29.00 21.02 -5.79
C LEU A 346 27.55 21.43 -5.54
N MET A 347 27.33 22.50 -4.75
CA MET A 347 26.00 23.04 -4.52
C MET A 347 25.35 23.54 -5.81
N GLN A 348 26.09 24.31 -6.63
CA GLN A 348 25.58 24.81 -7.90
C GLN A 348 25.24 23.69 -8.87
N GLU A 349 26.12 22.68 -9.01
CA GLU A 349 25.85 21.53 -9.88
C GLU A 349 24.65 20.73 -9.38
N ALA A 350 24.52 20.50 -8.06
CA ALA A 350 23.35 19.86 -7.47
C ALA A 350 22.05 20.63 -7.80
N VAL A 351 22.03 21.96 -7.62
CA VAL A 351 20.83 22.77 -7.94
C VAL A 351 20.45 22.65 -9.42
N ILE A 352 21.42 22.64 -10.33
CA ILE A 352 21.19 22.51 -11.77
C ILE A 352 20.64 21.11 -12.12
N LEU A 353 21.12 20.07 -11.44
CA LEU A 353 20.78 18.68 -11.75
C LEU A 353 19.55 18.16 -10.99
N HIS A 354 19.12 18.85 -9.93
CA HIS A 354 17.95 18.48 -9.12
C HIS A 354 16.65 18.30 -9.94
N PRO A 355 16.29 19.19 -10.89
CA PRO A 355 15.09 19.02 -11.71
C PRO A 355 15.03 17.69 -12.48
N PHE A 356 16.18 17.11 -12.83
CA PHE A 356 16.23 15.82 -13.51
C PHE A 356 15.89 14.65 -12.58
N ALA A 357 16.26 14.73 -11.30
CA ALA A 357 15.85 13.75 -10.30
C ALA A 357 14.31 13.78 -10.08
N GLU A 358 13.72 14.98 -10.04
CA GLU A 358 12.26 15.14 -9.95
C GLU A 358 11.54 14.68 -11.22
N ALA A 359 12.10 14.97 -12.40
CA ALA A 359 11.51 14.62 -13.69
C ALA A 359 11.36 13.10 -13.90
N CYS A 360 12.15 12.28 -13.20
CA CYS A 360 12.01 10.83 -13.22
C CYS A 360 10.62 10.37 -12.74
N TYR A 361 9.93 11.14 -11.89
CA TYR A 361 8.57 10.85 -11.40
C TYR A 361 7.51 11.25 -12.41
N THR A 362 7.35 10.42 -13.43
CA THR A 362 6.45 10.68 -14.56
C THR A 362 5.01 10.20 -14.35
N GLY A 363 4.73 9.37 -13.34
CA GLY A 363 3.36 8.94 -13.04
C GLY A 363 2.59 9.93 -12.15
N PRO A 364 1.38 9.54 -11.72
CA PRO A 364 0.40 10.47 -11.15
C PRO A 364 0.72 10.90 -9.71
N LEU A 365 1.58 10.19 -8.98
CA LEU A 365 1.78 10.39 -7.55
C LEU A 365 2.32 11.79 -7.23
N LEU A 366 3.28 12.27 -8.03
CA LEU A 366 3.84 13.61 -7.89
C LEU A 366 2.78 14.70 -8.19
N ASP A 367 1.88 14.45 -9.14
CA ASP A 367 0.78 15.38 -9.46
C ASP A 367 -0.28 15.42 -8.37
N VAL A 368 -0.52 14.32 -7.64
CA VAL A 368 -1.41 14.29 -6.46
C VAL A 368 -0.90 15.24 -5.38
N GLY A 369 0.41 15.25 -5.11
CA GLY A 369 1.03 16.14 -4.13
C GLY A 369 1.00 17.61 -4.55
N ARG A 370 1.21 17.90 -5.83
CA ARG A 370 1.25 19.29 -6.36
C ARG A 370 -0.13 19.89 -6.61
N ASN A 371 -1.09 19.07 -7.07
CA ASN A 371 -2.42 19.49 -7.51
C ASN A 371 -3.51 18.59 -6.91
N PRO A 372 -3.76 18.63 -5.59
CA PRO A 372 -4.60 17.62 -4.91
C PRO A 372 -6.01 17.44 -5.50
N ILE A 373 -6.58 18.47 -6.11
CA ILE A 373 -7.91 18.43 -6.73
C ILE A 373 -7.84 18.15 -8.24
N LEU A 374 -6.92 18.80 -8.95
CA LEU A 374 -6.83 18.77 -10.42
C LEU A 374 -5.72 17.83 -10.94
N PHE A 375 -5.14 16.98 -10.09
CA PHE A 375 -4.06 16.07 -10.46
C PHE A 375 -4.37 15.21 -11.69
N PRO A 376 -5.61 14.72 -11.93
CA PRO A 376 -5.86 13.91 -13.11
C PRO A 376 -5.69 14.75 -14.39
N CYS A 377 -6.16 16.00 -14.36
CA CYS A 377 -6.01 16.94 -15.47
C CYS A 377 -4.55 17.33 -15.68
N ALA A 378 -3.84 17.67 -14.60
CA ALA A 378 -2.42 18.02 -14.64
C ALA A 378 -1.55 16.85 -15.17
N TRP A 379 -1.81 15.65 -14.68
CA TRP A 379 -1.12 14.43 -15.12
C TRP A 379 -1.41 14.11 -16.58
N VAL A 380 -2.67 14.15 -17.03
CA VAL A 380 -3.06 13.92 -18.44
C VAL A 380 -2.40 14.95 -19.37
N TYR A 381 -2.33 16.22 -18.94
CA TYR A 381 -1.65 17.27 -19.68
C TYR A 381 -0.14 17.00 -19.79
N ARG A 382 0.51 16.67 -18.66
CA ARG A 382 1.95 16.36 -18.59
C ARG A 382 2.34 15.14 -19.42
N GLN A 383 1.46 14.13 -19.47
CA GLN A 383 1.60 12.95 -20.32
C GLN A 383 1.45 13.25 -21.82
N GLY A 384 1.15 14.50 -22.20
CA GLY A 384 1.03 14.93 -23.60
C GLY A 384 -0.13 14.26 -24.34
N VAL A 385 -1.18 13.85 -23.62
CA VAL A 385 -2.38 13.19 -24.19
C VAL A 385 -3.08 14.09 -25.22
N LEU A 386 -3.01 15.41 -25.03
CA LEU A 386 -3.57 16.40 -25.96
C LEU A 386 -2.68 16.68 -27.17
N THR A 387 -1.46 16.13 -27.24
CA THR A 387 -0.52 16.33 -28.35
C THR A 387 0.01 15.00 -28.93
N PRO A 388 -0.85 14.02 -29.28
CA PRO A 388 -0.42 12.71 -29.74
C PRO A 388 0.36 12.75 -31.06
N TRP A 389 0.18 13.79 -31.88
CA TRP A 389 0.95 14.00 -33.11
C TRP A 389 2.44 14.28 -32.86
N ALA A 390 2.80 14.77 -31.67
CA ALA A 390 4.20 15.00 -31.29
C ALA A 390 4.97 13.70 -30.97
N ARG A 391 4.28 12.54 -30.95
CA ARG A 391 4.87 11.22 -30.64
C ARG A 391 6.15 10.95 -31.42
N ARG A 392 6.17 11.23 -32.73
CA ARG A 392 7.35 10.93 -33.58
C ARG A 392 8.58 11.75 -33.22
N ARG A 393 8.41 12.89 -32.54
CA ARG A 393 9.51 13.75 -32.09
C ARG A 393 10.10 13.34 -30.75
N ARG A 394 9.42 12.48 -29.98
CA ARG A 394 9.84 12.02 -28.65
C ARG A 394 10.60 10.70 -28.77
N PRO A 395 11.63 10.41 -27.96
CA PRO A 395 12.32 9.12 -27.96
C PRO A 395 11.41 7.99 -27.45
N ALA A 396 11.69 6.75 -27.87
CA ALA A 396 11.00 5.57 -27.34
C ALA A 396 11.69 5.13 -26.05
N LEU A 397 10.96 5.12 -24.93
CA LEU A 397 11.44 4.53 -23.69
C LEU A 397 10.88 3.12 -23.52
N ASP A 398 11.65 2.27 -22.87
CA ASP A 398 11.23 0.92 -22.56
C ASP A 398 10.07 0.94 -21.55
N GLY A 399 8.99 0.24 -21.89
CA GLY A 399 7.77 0.22 -21.09
C GLY A 399 6.89 1.50 -21.13
N ASP A 400 7.17 2.46 -22.02
CA ASP A 400 6.29 3.62 -22.24
C ASP A 400 4.99 3.24 -22.98
N ASN A 401 3.99 4.09 -22.87
CA ASN A 401 2.72 3.94 -23.57
C ASN A 401 2.85 4.26 -25.08
N TRP A 402 1.82 3.91 -25.86
CA TRP A 402 1.84 4.08 -27.32
C TRP A 402 2.13 5.53 -27.75
N TRP A 403 1.65 6.55 -27.03
CA TRP A 403 1.87 7.96 -27.36
C TRP A 403 3.14 8.58 -26.76
N ARG A 404 4.00 7.77 -26.11
CA ARG A 404 5.27 8.20 -25.47
C ARG A 404 5.06 9.27 -24.40
N GLY A 405 4.09 9.04 -23.53
CA GLY A 405 3.65 10.00 -22.53
C GLY A 405 4.63 10.18 -21.38
N HIS A 406 5.35 9.14 -20.98
CA HIS A 406 6.38 9.29 -19.95
C HIS A 406 7.61 10.04 -20.46
N ALA A 407 8.01 9.79 -21.71
CA ALA A 407 9.01 10.64 -22.38
C ALA A 407 8.54 12.10 -22.47
N ALA A 408 7.26 12.34 -22.77
CA ALA A 408 6.68 13.69 -22.81
C ALA A 408 6.73 14.37 -21.44
N ALA A 409 6.34 13.64 -20.39
CA ALA A 409 6.32 14.12 -19.02
C ALA A 409 7.72 14.48 -18.52
N PHE A 410 8.71 13.63 -18.79
CA PHE A 410 10.10 13.90 -18.43
C PHE A 410 10.62 15.13 -19.18
N LEU A 411 10.55 15.14 -20.53
CA LEU A 411 11.08 16.22 -21.36
C LEU A 411 10.41 17.57 -21.08
N GLY A 412 9.09 17.57 -20.89
CA GLY A 412 8.34 18.80 -20.59
C GLY A 412 8.61 19.35 -19.19
N PHE A 413 9.12 18.53 -18.27
CA PHE A 413 9.48 18.97 -16.93
C PHE A 413 10.82 19.69 -16.89
N VAL A 414 11.85 19.10 -17.50
CA VAL A 414 13.21 19.67 -17.53
C VAL A 414 13.40 20.69 -18.65
N ASP A 415 12.43 20.79 -19.56
CA ASP A 415 12.45 21.69 -20.72
C ASP A 415 13.70 21.53 -21.60
N ILE A 416 13.97 20.30 -22.05
CA ILE A 416 15.12 19.98 -22.92
C ILE A 416 14.69 19.46 -24.29
N ALA A 417 15.61 19.53 -25.25
CA ALA A 417 15.40 18.98 -26.58
C ALA A 417 15.14 17.45 -26.53
N PRO A 418 14.17 16.92 -27.31
CA PRO A 418 13.86 15.50 -27.29
C PRO A 418 15.01 14.57 -27.67
N THR A 419 16.00 15.06 -28.42
CA THR A 419 17.21 14.33 -28.81
C THR A 419 18.18 14.11 -27.64
N ALA A 420 18.09 14.93 -26.59
CA ALA A 420 18.94 14.80 -25.41
C ALA A 420 18.58 13.56 -24.58
N LEU A 421 17.31 13.14 -24.56
CA LEU A 421 16.88 11.92 -23.88
C LEU A 421 17.16 10.70 -24.77
N VAL A 422 18.24 9.98 -24.49
CA VAL A 422 18.78 8.92 -25.37
C VAL A 422 18.28 7.53 -25.01
N ARG A 423 17.96 7.28 -23.73
CA ARG A 423 17.48 5.98 -23.25
C ARG A 423 16.66 6.15 -21.98
N GLY A 424 15.81 5.19 -21.67
CA GLY A 424 15.18 5.08 -20.36
C GLY A 424 14.20 3.92 -20.29
N ARG A 425 13.82 3.57 -19.08
CA ARG A 425 12.85 2.53 -18.75
C ARG A 425 11.86 3.07 -17.71
N VAL A 426 10.58 2.82 -17.95
CA VAL A 426 9.49 3.29 -17.09
C VAL A 426 8.73 2.14 -16.45
N ARG A 427 8.52 1.05 -17.20
CA ARG A 427 7.86 -0.14 -16.67
C ARG A 427 8.90 -0.97 -15.93
N GLN A 428 8.65 -1.22 -14.65
CA GLN A 428 9.49 -2.07 -13.82
C GLN A 428 8.81 -3.40 -13.54
N SER A 429 9.63 -4.43 -13.46
CA SER A 429 9.34 -5.71 -12.82
C SER A 429 10.00 -5.74 -11.43
N LYS A 430 9.98 -6.90 -10.77
CA LYS A 430 10.67 -7.10 -9.48
C LYS A 430 12.15 -6.72 -9.59
N ARG A 431 12.62 -5.83 -8.70
CA ARG A 431 14.04 -5.41 -8.58
C ARG A 431 14.61 -4.64 -9.77
N GLU A 432 13.75 -4.10 -10.63
CA GLU A 432 14.18 -3.22 -11.73
C GLU A 432 13.98 -1.75 -11.35
N ALA A 433 14.98 -0.91 -11.59
CA ALA A 433 14.84 0.54 -11.41
C ALA A 433 14.26 1.19 -12.68
N ALA A 434 13.35 2.16 -12.50
CA ALA A 434 13.00 3.09 -13.57
C ALA A 434 14.09 4.16 -13.69
N TYR A 435 14.55 4.43 -14.90
CA TYR A 435 15.69 5.33 -15.13
C TYR A 435 15.60 6.03 -16.48
N PHE A 436 16.35 7.12 -16.60
CA PHE A 436 16.44 7.96 -17.79
C PHE A 436 17.91 8.33 -18.02
N VAL A 437 18.38 8.24 -19.25
CA VAL A 437 19.73 8.67 -19.65
C VAL A 437 19.60 9.85 -20.58
N VAL A 438 20.23 10.96 -20.19
CA VAL A 438 20.20 12.23 -20.90
C VAL A 438 21.62 12.65 -21.25
N VAL A 439 21.81 13.18 -22.45
CA VAL A 439 23.07 13.77 -22.90
C VAL A 439 22.93 15.29 -22.94
N LEU A 440 23.72 15.97 -22.11
CA LEU A 440 23.80 17.43 -22.04
C LEU A 440 25.11 17.87 -22.71
N HIS A 441 25.04 18.16 -24.01
CA HIS A 441 26.23 18.51 -24.82
C HIS A 441 26.88 19.82 -24.38
N ASP A 442 26.07 20.81 -23.98
CA ASP A 442 26.54 22.10 -23.45
C ASP A 442 27.35 21.96 -22.16
N LYS A 443 27.07 20.91 -21.37
CA LYS A 443 27.81 20.57 -20.14
C LYS A 443 28.81 19.43 -20.32
N ARG A 444 28.95 18.86 -21.52
CA ARG A 444 29.72 17.63 -21.80
C ARG A 444 29.43 16.54 -20.74
N THR A 445 28.15 16.30 -20.46
CA THR A 445 27.71 15.43 -19.36
C THR A 445 26.68 14.41 -19.86
N VAL A 446 26.90 13.14 -19.51
CA VAL A 446 25.90 12.08 -19.57
C VAL A 446 25.27 11.95 -18.19
N LEU A 447 23.99 12.29 -18.11
CA LEU A 447 23.22 12.26 -16.88
C LEU A 447 22.36 11.01 -16.82
N ILE A 448 22.42 10.29 -15.71
CA ILE A 448 21.61 9.11 -15.42
C ILE A 448 20.69 9.44 -14.25
N GLY A 449 19.41 9.68 -14.55
CA GLY A 449 18.38 9.90 -13.55
C GLY A 449 17.71 8.59 -13.15
N VAL A 450 17.73 8.26 -11.87
CA VAL A 450 17.07 7.08 -11.30
C VAL A 450 15.84 7.51 -10.51
N ARG A 451 14.69 6.96 -10.86
CA ARG A 451 13.44 7.27 -10.15
C ARG A 451 13.42 6.57 -8.80
N GLY A 452 12.95 7.28 -7.76
CA GLY A 452 12.62 6.67 -6.49
C GLY A 452 11.21 6.10 -6.42
N THR A 453 10.69 6.01 -5.20
CA THR A 453 9.44 5.32 -4.85
C THR A 453 8.21 5.99 -5.46
N GLU A 454 7.60 5.32 -6.44
CA GLU A 454 6.30 5.70 -6.99
C GLU A 454 5.31 4.52 -6.96
N THR A 455 5.83 3.31 -6.77
CA THR A 455 5.09 2.07 -6.94
C THR A 455 5.19 1.16 -5.72
N PRO A 456 4.27 0.19 -5.53
CA PRO A 456 4.39 -0.83 -4.49
C PRO A 456 5.64 -1.69 -4.62
N GLU A 457 6.09 -1.91 -5.86
CA GLU A 457 7.34 -2.61 -6.18
C GLU A 457 8.54 -1.82 -5.61
N ASP A 458 8.49 -0.49 -5.74
CA ASP A 458 9.49 0.39 -5.12
C ASP A 458 9.37 0.35 -3.59
N LEU A 459 8.14 0.36 -3.04
CA LEU A 459 7.92 0.28 -1.58
C LEU A 459 8.33 -1.07 -0.98
N LEU A 460 8.33 -2.16 -1.76
CA LEU A 460 8.97 -3.42 -1.39
C LEU A 460 10.49 -3.30 -1.35
N THR A 461 11.04 -2.71 -2.41
CA THR A 461 12.48 -2.46 -2.58
C THR A 461 13.00 -1.58 -1.44
N ASP A 462 12.15 -0.70 -0.90
CA ASP A 462 12.38 0.15 0.29
C ASP A 462 12.13 -0.58 1.61
N GLY A 463 11.08 -1.40 1.65
CA GLY A 463 10.41 -1.80 2.88
C GLY A 463 10.83 -3.15 3.45
N LEU A 464 11.20 -4.08 2.57
CA LEU A 464 11.17 -5.51 2.88
C LEU A 464 12.42 -6.28 2.51
N CYS A 465 13.38 -5.63 1.89
CA CYS A 465 14.59 -6.31 1.49
C CYS A 465 15.53 -6.48 2.68
N ARG A 466 16.02 -7.72 2.84
CA ARG A 466 17.06 -8.07 3.81
C ARG A 466 18.36 -7.37 3.46
N GLU A 467 19.30 -7.35 4.40
CA GLU A 467 20.69 -7.04 4.09
C GLU A 467 21.22 -7.98 3.00
N CYS A 468 21.93 -7.42 2.03
CA CYS A 468 22.62 -8.15 0.98
C CYS A 468 24.11 -7.84 1.09
N SER A 469 24.95 -8.87 1.07
CA SER A 469 26.39 -8.68 1.02
C SER A 469 26.80 -8.10 -0.33
N PHE A 470 27.65 -7.09 -0.32
CA PHE A 470 28.34 -6.63 -1.51
C PHE A 470 29.35 -7.69 -1.97
N THR A 471 29.41 -7.95 -3.27
CA THR A 471 30.48 -8.76 -3.85
C THR A 471 31.70 -7.90 -4.11
N ARG A 472 32.83 -8.52 -4.45
CA ARG A 472 34.02 -7.76 -4.83
C ARG A 472 33.83 -6.98 -6.13
N GLU A 473 32.99 -7.49 -7.02
CA GLU A 473 32.65 -6.83 -8.29
C GLU A 473 31.83 -5.56 -8.05
N ASP A 474 30.91 -5.57 -7.08
CA ASP A 474 30.14 -4.37 -6.74
C ASP A 474 31.03 -3.24 -6.18
N LEU A 475 32.08 -3.63 -5.45
CA LEU A 475 33.04 -2.73 -4.80
C LEU A 475 34.31 -2.49 -5.63
N ASP A 476 34.35 -2.98 -6.88
CA ASP A 476 35.53 -2.91 -7.76
C ASP A 476 36.04 -1.46 -7.91
N GLY A 477 35.13 -0.51 -8.09
CA GLY A 477 35.46 0.92 -8.14
C GLY A 477 36.07 1.46 -6.85
N LEU A 478 35.73 0.89 -5.69
CA LEU A 478 36.28 1.30 -4.39
C LEU A 478 37.58 0.58 -4.03
N ILE A 479 37.78 -0.63 -4.56
CA ILE A 479 38.94 -1.49 -4.27
C ILE A 479 40.09 -1.19 -5.23
N ASN A 480 39.81 -1.02 -6.51
CA ASN A 480 40.82 -0.97 -7.57
C ASN A 480 41.02 0.42 -8.18
N SER A 481 40.20 1.42 -7.86
CA SER A 481 40.37 2.77 -8.42
C SER A 481 41.58 3.48 -7.83
N ASP A 482 42.47 3.96 -8.70
CA ASP A 482 43.61 4.79 -8.32
C ASP A 482 43.20 6.21 -7.90
N GLN A 483 41.93 6.58 -8.08
CA GLN A 483 41.40 7.87 -7.63
C GLN A 483 41.23 7.94 -6.10
N LEU A 484 41.18 6.78 -5.42
CA LEU A 484 41.00 6.69 -3.97
C LEU A 484 42.33 6.52 -3.21
N PRO A 485 42.47 7.11 -2.01
CA PRO A 485 43.63 6.89 -1.16
C PRO A 485 43.85 5.40 -0.84
N VAL A 486 45.11 4.96 -0.84
CA VAL A 486 45.48 3.55 -0.52
C VAL A 486 44.89 3.12 0.83
N THR A 487 44.94 3.98 1.83
CA THR A 487 44.39 3.71 3.17
C THR A 487 42.89 3.41 3.16
N THR A 488 42.12 4.10 2.31
CA THR A 488 40.67 3.87 2.16
C THR A 488 40.42 2.53 1.48
N ARG A 489 41.17 2.23 0.40
CA ARG A 489 41.08 0.94 -0.31
C ARG A 489 41.40 -0.24 0.61
N GLU A 490 42.50 -0.16 1.35
CA GLU A 490 42.91 -1.19 2.32
C GLU A 490 41.87 -1.38 3.42
N ARG A 491 41.29 -0.29 3.93
CA ARG A 491 40.22 -0.35 4.95
C ARG A 491 38.99 -1.10 4.42
N VAL A 492 38.55 -0.80 3.20
CA VAL A 492 37.42 -1.51 2.56
C VAL A 492 37.74 -3.01 2.42
N ILE A 493 38.95 -3.36 1.99
CA ILE A 493 39.37 -4.76 1.83
C ILE A 493 39.47 -5.49 3.18
N SER A 494 40.07 -4.86 4.19
CA SER A 494 40.34 -5.50 5.48
C SER A 494 39.09 -5.72 6.33
N THR A 495 38.02 -4.95 6.07
CA THR A 495 36.76 -5.00 6.82
C THR A 495 35.64 -5.76 6.12
N PHE A 496 35.96 -6.45 5.02
CA PHE A 496 35.01 -7.31 4.30
C PHE A 496 34.51 -8.47 5.19
N PRO A 497 33.22 -8.88 5.13
CA PRO A 497 32.17 -8.48 4.19
C PRO A 497 31.42 -7.20 4.57
N HIS A 498 31.02 -6.45 3.54
CA HIS A 498 30.17 -5.26 3.64
C HIS A 498 28.74 -5.56 3.22
N TYR A 499 27.78 -4.82 3.77
CA TYR A 499 26.35 -5.09 3.57
C TYR A 499 25.61 -3.83 3.14
N GLY A 500 24.67 -4.01 2.21
CA GLY A 500 23.76 -2.97 1.76
C GLY A 500 22.30 -3.41 1.83
N HIS A 501 21.40 -2.47 1.58
CA HIS A 501 19.97 -2.76 1.51
C HIS A 501 19.67 -3.63 0.28
N GLY A 502 19.18 -4.85 0.46
CA GLY A 502 19.14 -5.85 -0.61
C GLY A 502 18.38 -5.42 -1.87
N GLY A 503 17.26 -4.71 -1.72
CA GLY A 503 16.48 -4.22 -2.85
C GLY A 503 17.22 -3.15 -3.64
N ILE A 504 17.98 -2.30 -2.93
CA ILE A 504 18.77 -1.22 -3.53
C ILE A 504 19.97 -1.82 -4.28
N VAL A 505 20.65 -2.78 -3.65
CA VAL A 505 21.79 -3.49 -4.26
C VAL A 505 21.36 -4.28 -5.49
N GLU A 506 20.27 -5.05 -5.39
CA GLU A 506 19.73 -5.82 -6.52
C GLU A 506 19.30 -4.91 -7.68
N ALA A 507 18.61 -3.80 -7.40
CA ALA A 507 18.21 -2.83 -8.42
C ALA A 507 19.41 -2.12 -9.07
N ALA A 508 20.44 -1.78 -8.29
CA ALA A 508 21.66 -1.18 -8.81
C ALA A 508 22.44 -2.16 -9.69
N ARG A 509 22.55 -3.44 -9.30
CA ARG A 509 23.19 -4.50 -10.10
C ARG A 509 22.46 -4.71 -11.44
N GLU A 510 21.13 -4.78 -11.43
CA GLU A 510 20.35 -4.91 -12.67
C GLU A 510 20.56 -3.70 -13.58
N LEU A 511 20.46 -2.50 -13.03
CA LEU A 511 20.66 -1.28 -13.80
C LEU A 511 22.09 -1.16 -14.34
N PHE A 512 23.08 -1.57 -13.56
CA PHE A 512 24.47 -1.67 -13.99
C PHE A 512 24.61 -2.62 -15.17
N MET A 513 24.00 -3.81 -15.12
CA MET A 513 24.00 -4.74 -16.24
C MET A 513 23.35 -4.15 -17.50
N GLN A 514 22.29 -3.37 -17.37
CA GLN A 514 21.61 -2.76 -18.53
C GLN A 514 22.41 -1.65 -19.19
N LEU A 515 23.17 -0.91 -18.38
CA LEU A 515 23.98 0.20 -18.83
C LEU A 515 25.35 -0.27 -19.34
N ASN A 516 25.89 -1.33 -18.75
CA ASN A 516 27.27 -1.78 -18.96
C ASN A 516 27.39 -3.12 -19.71
N ASP A 517 26.35 -3.96 -19.73
CA ASP A 517 26.47 -5.36 -20.16
C ASP A 517 25.87 -5.69 -21.52
N CYS A 518 26.48 -6.71 -22.11
CA CYS A 518 26.33 -7.19 -23.46
C CYS A 518 25.29 -8.32 -23.43
N THR A 519 24.05 -8.11 -23.85
CA THR A 519 23.06 -9.21 -23.89
C THR A 519 23.57 -10.36 -24.77
N GLY A 520 23.86 -11.51 -24.15
CA GLY A 520 24.04 -12.80 -24.83
C GLY A 520 25.14 -13.67 -24.23
N GLU A 521 24.82 -14.44 -23.18
CA GLU A 521 25.53 -15.71 -22.97
C GLU A 521 25.34 -16.56 -24.24
N HIS A 522 26.45 -17.07 -24.77
CA HIS A 522 26.57 -17.90 -25.99
C HIS A 522 26.50 -17.20 -27.35
N THR A 523 27.29 -16.16 -27.60
CA THR A 523 27.87 -15.92 -28.95
C THR A 523 29.22 -15.17 -28.86
N PRO A 524 30.21 -15.46 -29.72
CA PRO A 524 31.57 -14.89 -29.64
C PRO A 524 31.66 -13.41 -30.04
N SER A 525 30.55 -12.69 -30.20
CA SER A 525 30.51 -11.26 -30.48
C SER A 525 30.04 -10.47 -29.25
N ARG A 526 30.97 -10.17 -28.34
CA ARG A 526 30.71 -9.34 -27.14
C ARG A 526 30.37 -7.90 -27.59
N LYS A 527 29.08 -7.57 -27.71
CA LYS A 527 28.62 -6.23 -28.08
C LYS A 527 28.92 -5.25 -26.93
N PRO A 528 29.71 -4.19 -27.10
CA PRO A 528 30.02 -3.26 -26.01
C PRO A 528 28.75 -2.70 -25.35
N GLY A 529 28.78 -2.54 -24.03
CA GLY A 529 27.68 -1.98 -23.23
C GLY A 529 27.25 -0.59 -23.67
N PHE A 530 26.03 -0.18 -23.32
CA PHE A 530 25.46 1.09 -23.79
C PHE A 530 26.30 2.32 -23.44
N LEU A 531 26.73 2.44 -22.17
CA LEU A 531 27.60 3.56 -21.75
C LEU A 531 28.96 3.51 -22.43
N SER A 532 29.53 2.30 -22.58
CA SER A 532 30.79 2.10 -23.30
C SER A 532 30.69 2.55 -24.75
N MET A 533 29.59 2.25 -25.46
CA MET A 533 29.36 2.73 -26.82
C MET A 533 29.18 4.25 -26.89
N LEU A 534 28.46 4.82 -25.92
CA LEU A 534 28.16 6.25 -25.89
C LEU A 534 29.41 7.09 -25.62
N LEU A 535 30.34 6.59 -24.80
CA LEU A 535 31.53 7.30 -24.34
C LEU A 535 32.83 6.86 -25.04
N ARG A 536 32.77 5.90 -25.96
CA ARG A 536 33.94 5.35 -26.66
C ARG A 536 34.74 6.46 -27.37
N GLU A 537 36.03 6.23 -27.55
CA GLU A 537 36.84 7.04 -28.45
C GLU A 537 36.21 7.12 -29.86
N GLY A 538 36.14 8.33 -30.41
CA GLY A 538 35.46 8.63 -31.68
C GLY A 538 33.93 8.74 -31.61
N SER A 539 33.32 8.58 -30.43
CA SER A 539 31.88 8.85 -30.22
C SER A 539 31.62 10.34 -29.95
N GLU A 540 30.36 10.75 -30.11
CA GLU A 540 29.93 12.13 -29.84
C GLU A 540 30.11 12.55 -28.38
N CYS A 541 30.04 11.60 -27.44
CA CYS A 541 30.17 11.88 -26.01
C CYS A 541 31.58 11.54 -25.48
N GLN A 542 32.59 11.45 -26.34
CA GLN A 542 33.96 11.17 -25.90
C GLN A 542 34.43 12.19 -24.84
N GLY A 543 34.89 11.66 -23.71
CA GLY A 543 35.37 12.46 -22.57
C GLY A 543 34.28 13.24 -21.84
N TYR A 544 33.00 12.85 -22.00
CA TYR A 544 31.92 13.43 -21.20
C TYR A 544 31.96 12.88 -19.77
N LYS A 545 31.51 13.71 -18.83
CA LYS A 545 31.35 13.34 -17.43
C LYS A 545 30.12 12.47 -17.26
N ILE A 546 30.12 11.58 -16.27
CA ILE A 546 28.93 10.84 -15.85
C ILE A 546 28.41 11.48 -14.57
N ARG A 547 27.14 11.87 -14.58
CA ARG A 547 26.44 12.35 -13.39
C ARG A 547 25.24 11.45 -13.11
N LEU A 548 25.13 10.96 -11.88
CA LEU A 548 23.98 10.19 -11.45
C LEU A 548 23.13 11.04 -10.52
N VAL A 549 21.82 11.01 -10.71
CA VAL A 549 20.88 11.74 -9.87
C VAL A 549 19.71 10.86 -9.48
N GLY A 550 19.19 11.08 -8.27
CA GLY A 550 17.99 10.40 -7.83
C GLY A 550 17.51 10.92 -6.49
N HIS A 551 16.21 10.79 -6.25
CA HIS A 551 15.56 11.20 -5.01
C HIS A 551 15.08 9.97 -4.22
N SER A 552 15.17 10.02 -2.88
CA SER A 552 14.75 8.92 -2.00
C SER A 552 15.37 7.58 -2.43
N LEU A 553 14.59 6.52 -2.71
CA LEU A 553 15.09 5.25 -3.23
C LEU A 553 16.00 5.42 -4.45
N GLY A 554 15.65 6.33 -5.37
CA GLY A 554 16.41 6.57 -6.58
C GLY A 554 17.81 7.10 -6.28
N GLY A 555 17.95 7.92 -5.24
CA GLY A 555 19.24 8.42 -4.78
C GLY A 555 20.12 7.32 -4.19
N ALA A 556 19.51 6.39 -3.45
CA ALA A 556 20.23 5.23 -2.90
C ALA A 556 20.68 4.25 -4.01
N VAL A 557 19.81 3.95 -4.98
CA VAL A 557 20.16 3.12 -6.15
C VAL A 557 21.23 3.80 -7.00
N ALA A 558 21.11 5.11 -7.23
CA ALA A 558 22.12 5.89 -7.95
C ALA A 558 23.48 5.90 -7.23
N THR A 559 23.49 5.88 -5.89
CA THR A 559 24.71 5.79 -5.09
C THR A 559 25.42 4.46 -5.29
N VAL A 560 24.70 3.35 -5.14
CA VAL A 560 25.28 2.00 -5.33
C VAL A 560 25.69 1.78 -6.79
N LEU A 561 24.91 2.27 -7.75
CA LEU A 561 25.32 2.24 -9.17
C LEU A 561 26.58 3.09 -9.41
N GLY A 562 26.68 4.26 -8.76
CA GLY A 562 27.86 5.12 -8.81
C GLY A 562 29.12 4.40 -8.32
N MET A 563 29.03 3.63 -7.23
CA MET A 563 30.14 2.80 -6.73
C MET A 563 30.66 1.82 -7.78
N MET A 564 29.76 1.19 -8.54
CA MET A 564 30.11 0.23 -9.59
C MET A 564 30.70 0.89 -10.85
N LEU A 565 30.32 2.15 -11.12
CA LEU A 565 30.82 2.92 -12.27
C LEU A 565 32.10 3.70 -11.95
N PHE A 566 32.34 4.01 -10.68
CA PHE A 566 33.50 4.76 -10.23
C PHE A 566 34.81 4.01 -10.55
N GLY A 567 35.84 4.75 -10.95
CA GLY A 567 37.11 4.16 -11.43
C GLY A 567 37.04 3.52 -12.83
N ARG A 568 35.86 3.13 -13.32
CA ARG A 568 35.67 2.62 -14.70
C ARG A 568 35.55 3.73 -15.74
N TYR A 569 35.02 4.86 -15.32
CA TYR A 569 34.90 6.07 -16.13
C TYR A 569 35.64 7.23 -15.44
N PRO A 570 36.22 8.16 -16.22
CA PRO A 570 37.17 9.13 -15.69
C PRO A 570 36.59 10.16 -14.72
N ASP A 571 35.32 10.54 -14.87
CA ASP A 571 34.65 11.54 -14.00
C ASP A 571 33.21 11.09 -13.73
N VAL A 572 33.00 10.42 -12.59
CA VAL A 572 31.69 9.94 -12.11
C VAL A 572 31.36 10.69 -10.83
N HIS A 573 30.17 11.27 -10.74
CA HIS A 573 29.67 11.89 -9.50
C HIS A 573 28.19 11.60 -9.30
N VAL A 574 27.78 11.37 -8.06
CA VAL A 574 26.39 11.11 -7.67
C VAL A 574 25.86 12.28 -6.87
N TYR A 575 24.70 12.81 -7.25
CA TYR A 575 23.91 13.75 -6.46
C TYR A 575 22.64 13.06 -5.98
N ALA A 576 22.62 12.67 -4.72
CA ALA A 576 21.52 11.94 -4.09
C ALA A 576 20.70 12.87 -3.21
N TYR A 577 19.41 13.04 -3.53
CA TYR A 577 18.50 13.95 -2.80
C TYR A 577 17.61 13.15 -1.85
N GLY A 578 17.70 13.43 -0.54
CA GLY A 578 16.95 12.72 0.49
C GLY A 578 17.05 11.19 0.42
N PRO A 579 18.21 10.56 0.10
CA PRO A 579 18.28 9.13 -0.18
C PRO A 579 18.04 8.29 1.07
N LEU A 580 17.60 7.03 0.88
CA LEU A 580 17.55 6.05 1.96
C LEU A 580 18.98 5.61 2.37
N PRO A 581 19.21 5.28 3.66
CA PRO A 581 20.44 4.62 4.08
C PRO A 581 20.62 3.27 3.36
N CYS A 582 21.71 3.11 2.62
CA CYS A 582 21.89 1.95 1.73
C CYS A 582 23.17 1.14 1.93
N VAL A 583 24.15 1.66 2.68
CA VAL A 583 25.46 1.05 2.91
C VAL A 583 25.92 1.26 4.36
N ASP A 584 26.91 0.50 4.81
CA ASP A 584 27.56 0.71 6.11
C ASP A 584 28.50 1.95 6.12
N PHE A 585 28.99 2.28 7.31
CA PHE A 585 29.83 3.46 7.54
C PHE A 585 31.14 3.44 6.75
N VAL A 586 31.81 2.27 6.64
CA VAL A 586 33.10 2.17 5.95
C VAL A 586 32.92 2.44 4.46
N ILE A 587 31.88 1.86 3.86
CA ILE A 587 31.53 2.11 2.47
C ILE A 587 31.07 3.55 2.25
N ALA A 588 30.26 4.11 3.16
CA ALA A 588 29.82 5.50 3.08
C ALA A 588 31.00 6.48 3.08
N GLU A 589 31.98 6.28 3.97
CA GLU A 589 33.20 7.08 4.04
C GLU A 589 34.02 6.97 2.74
N ALA A 590 34.16 5.76 2.19
CA ALA A 590 34.85 5.53 0.92
C ALA A 590 34.16 6.20 -0.29
N CYS A 591 32.85 6.44 -0.21
CA CYS A 591 32.09 7.12 -1.27
C CYS A 591 32.17 8.65 -1.22
N SER A 592 32.69 9.23 -0.13
CA SER A 592 32.67 10.68 0.12
C SER A 592 33.31 11.54 -0.98
N GLN A 593 34.24 10.97 -1.75
CA GLN A 593 34.93 11.68 -2.84
C GLN A 593 34.04 11.95 -4.06
N PHE A 594 33.04 11.11 -4.32
CA PHE A 594 32.24 11.16 -5.56
C PHE A 594 30.72 11.13 -5.34
N VAL A 595 30.27 11.05 -4.08
CA VAL A 595 28.85 11.08 -3.72
C VAL A 595 28.57 12.31 -2.88
N THR A 596 27.63 13.14 -3.34
CA THR A 596 27.08 14.25 -2.56
C THR A 596 25.63 13.94 -2.23
N THR A 597 25.36 13.86 -0.93
CA THR A 597 24.03 13.61 -0.40
C THR A 597 23.43 14.92 0.10
N ILE A 598 22.27 15.31 -0.42
CA ILE A 598 21.54 16.52 -0.05
C ILE A 598 20.35 16.10 0.80
N VAL A 599 20.32 16.49 2.08
CA VAL A 599 19.24 16.14 3.02
C VAL A 599 18.61 17.42 3.54
N ASN A 600 17.28 17.52 3.42
CA ASN A 600 16.56 18.70 3.92
C ASN A 600 16.15 18.53 5.39
N ASN A 601 16.88 19.15 6.32
CA ASN A 601 16.59 19.13 7.76
C ASN A 601 16.39 17.70 8.32
N ASP A 602 15.18 17.39 8.78
CA ASP A 602 14.79 16.10 9.37
C ASP A 602 14.08 15.19 8.36
N GLU A 603 14.49 15.25 7.09
CA GLU A 603 13.93 14.45 6.01
C GLU A 603 13.82 12.96 6.37
N PHE A 604 12.59 12.45 6.27
CA PHE A 604 12.22 11.14 6.79
C PHE A 604 12.95 10.00 6.07
N SER A 605 13.06 10.05 4.74
CA SER A 605 13.69 8.99 3.94
C SER A 605 15.15 8.74 4.34
N SER A 606 15.92 9.81 4.59
CA SER A 606 17.33 9.70 5.01
C SER A 606 17.53 9.21 6.44
N ARG A 607 16.46 9.18 7.24
CA ARG A 607 16.47 8.65 8.62
C ARG A 607 15.74 7.33 8.73
N LEU A 608 15.05 6.90 7.67
CA LEU A 608 14.28 5.68 7.64
C LEU A 608 15.21 4.49 7.37
N SER A 609 15.69 3.87 8.44
CA SER A 609 16.23 2.51 8.37
C SER A 609 15.27 1.57 9.10
N ILE A 610 14.59 0.72 8.33
CA ILE A 610 13.67 -0.27 8.90
C ILE A 610 14.42 -1.22 9.83
N ASN A 611 15.67 -1.55 9.49
CA ASN A 611 16.52 -2.33 10.38
C ASN A 611 16.81 -1.58 11.69
N SER A 612 17.03 -0.26 11.65
CA SER A 612 17.17 0.55 12.86
C SER A 612 15.87 0.62 13.67
N ILE A 613 14.70 0.69 13.03
CA ILE A 613 13.39 0.65 13.70
C ILE A 613 13.16 -0.71 14.36
N LEU A 614 13.47 -1.80 13.66
CA LEU A 614 13.33 -3.17 14.17
C LEU A 614 14.31 -3.44 15.30
N ARG A 615 15.57 -2.98 15.19
CA ARG A 615 16.58 -3.05 16.25
C ARG A 615 16.15 -2.23 17.47
N LEU A 616 15.71 -0.99 17.29
CA LEU A 616 15.20 -0.15 18.38
C LEU A 616 14.00 -0.81 19.08
N ARG A 617 13.06 -1.38 18.33
CA ARG A 617 11.94 -2.14 18.89
C ARG A 617 12.44 -3.35 19.70
N SER A 618 13.36 -4.14 19.16
CA SER A 618 13.91 -5.30 19.86
C SER A 618 14.64 -4.90 21.15
N ALA A 619 15.44 -3.83 21.11
CA ALA A 619 16.13 -3.28 22.27
C ALA A 619 15.15 -2.73 23.31
N ALA A 620 14.08 -2.05 22.90
CA ALA A 620 13.03 -1.57 23.79
C ALA A 620 12.30 -2.73 24.48
N ILE A 621 11.96 -3.79 23.74
CA ILE A 621 11.35 -5.01 24.29
C ILE A 621 12.30 -5.69 25.29
N SER A 622 13.59 -5.81 24.97
CA SER A 622 14.60 -6.34 25.88
C SER A 622 14.75 -5.50 27.15
N ALA A 623 14.83 -4.18 27.03
CA ALA A 623 14.94 -3.26 28.17
C ALA A 623 13.72 -3.29 29.10
N LEU A 624 12.52 -3.52 28.54
CA LEU A 624 11.30 -3.75 29.32
C LEU A 624 11.28 -5.12 29.99
N SER A 625 11.90 -6.13 29.38
CA SER A 625 11.96 -7.49 29.92
C SER A 625 12.84 -7.62 31.16
N ASP A 626 13.84 -6.75 31.31
CA ASP A 626 14.83 -6.81 32.39
C ASP A 626 14.32 -6.27 33.74
N ASN A 627 13.14 -5.62 33.79
CA ASN A 627 12.68 -4.88 34.98
C ASN A 627 11.39 -5.40 35.65
N SER A 628 10.96 -6.65 35.43
CA SER A 628 9.86 -7.25 36.21
C SER A 628 10.03 -8.77 36.38
N PRO A 629 10.11 -9.30 37.62
CA PRO A 629 10.29 -10.74 37.87
C PRO A 629 9.01 -11.57 37.64
N ALA A 630 7.84 -10.95 37.45
CA ALA A 630 6.57 -11.66 37.27
C ALA A 630 6.17 -11.88 35.79
N ASP A 631 6.60 -11.02 34.88
CA ASP A 631 6.28 -11.10 33.43
C ASP A 631 7.45 -11.65 32.57
N THR A 632 8.59 -11.93 33.20
CA THR A 632 9.85 -12.32 32.54
C THR A 632 9.71 -13.60 31.70
N ALA A 633 8.85 -14.54 32.12
CA ALA A 633 8.68 -15.81 31.40
C ALA A 633 7.93 -15.66 30.07
N MET A 634 6.88 -14.82 30.03
CA MET A 634 6.12 -14.57 28.80
C MET A 634 6.91 -13.68 27.85
N ILE A 635 7.60 -12.67 28.40
CA ILE A 635 8.42 -11.74 27.63
C ILE A 635 9.71 -12.41 27.12
N GLN A 636 10.37 -13.27 27.90
CA GLN A 636 11.49 -14.09 27.38
C GLN A 636 11.04 -15.10 26.34
N LYS A 637 9.82 -15.65 26.44
CA LYS A 637 9.27 -16.59 25.45
C LYS A 637 8.93 -15.85 24.15
N LEU A 638 8.48 -14.58 24.24
CA LEU A 638 8.25 -13.70 23.11
C LEU A 638 9.57 -13.22 22.47
N ALA A 639 10.54 -12.78 23.27
CA ALA A 639 11.88 -12.39 22.82
C ALA A 639 12.61 -13.56 22.14
N ARG A 640 12.55 -14.77 22.71
CA ARG A 640 13.09 -15.99 22.08
C ARG A 640 12.36 -16.34 20.78
N ARG A 641 11.04 -16.16 20.70
CA ARG A 641 10.29 -16.37 19.43
C ARG A 641 10.67 -15.36 18.36
N ILE A 642 10.86 -14.09 18.71
CA ILE A 642 11.26 -13.03 17.77
C ILE A 642 12.71 -13.24 17.30
N LEU A 643 13.62 -13.61 18.22
CA LEU A 643 15.03 -13.90 17.88
C LEU A 643 15.19 -15.21 17.09
N ASN A 644 14.37 -16.25 17.37
CA ASN A 644 14.41 -17.52 16.63
C ASN A 644 13.62 -17.48 15.31
N MET A 645 12.71 -16.51 15.11
CA MET A 645 12.06 -16.27 13.81
C MET A 645 13.08 -15.87 12.73
N ASN A 646 14.20 -15.27 13.11
CA ASN A 646 15.33 -15.00 12.20
C ASN A 646 16.17 -16.25 11.89
N LYS A 647 16.14 -17.29 12.74
CA LYS A 647 16.88 -18.54 12.49
C LYS A 647 16.11 -19.53 11.60
N TYR A 648 14.77 -19.54 11.67
CA TYR A 648 13.94 -20.46 10.87
C TYR A 648 13.72 -20.03 9.41
N GLN A 649 14.11 -18.81 9.03
CA GLN A 649 14.23 -18.43 7.61
C GLN A 649 15.64 -18.69 7.05
N GLY A 650 16.55 -19.27 7.84
CA GLY A 650 17.94 -19.57 7.48
C GLY A 650 18.20 -21.00 7.01
N ASN A 651 17.30 -21.95 7.22
CA ASN A 651 17.46 -23.34 6.75
C ASN A 651 16.18 -23.80 6.04
N ALA A 652 16.08 -23.53 4.73
CA ALA A 652 15.52 -24.56 3.86
C ALA A 652 16.66 -25.56 3.66
N PRO A 653 16.57 -26.80 4.15
CA PRO A 653 17.53 -27.81 3.72
C PRO A 653 17.29 -28.04 2.23
N ASP A 654 18.35 -27.93 1.43
CA ASP A 654 18.37 -28.59 0.13
C ASP A 654 17.98 -30.05 0.38
N ILE A 655 16.87 -30.48 -0.22
CA ILE A 655 16.44 -31.87 -0.16
C ILE A 655 17.42 -32.65 -1.03
N VAL A 656 18.50 -33.11 -0.41
CA VAL A 656 19.26 -34.25 -0.89
C VAL A 656 18.56 -35.48 -0.31
N GLU A 657 17.78 -36.16 -1.15
CA GLU A 657 17.21 -37.47 -0.81
C GLU A 657 18.36 -38.49 -0.74
N GLU A 658 18.86 -38.75 0.48
CA GLU A 658 19.68 -39.92 0.76
C GLU A 658 18.79 -41.16 0.88
N TYR A 659 18.78 -41.99 -0.17
CA TYR A 659 18.17 -43.32 -0.11
C TYR A 659 19.19 -44.32 0.42
N VAL A 660 18.99 -44.80 1.65
CA VAL A 660 19.74 -45.93 2.21
C VAL A 660 19.03 -47.21 1.79
N ASP A 661 19.64 -47.97 0.89
CA ASP A 661 19.16 -49.32 0.58
C ASP A 661 19.47 -50.28 1.76
N ASN A 662 18.69 -51.36 1.87
CA ASN A 662 18.60 -52.29 3.01
C ASN A 662 19.92 -53.03 3.41
N HIS A 663 21.06 -52.64 2.85
CA HIS A 663 22.39 -53.14 3.18
C HIS A 663 23.43 -52.08 3.59
N GLY A 664 23.01 -50.83 3.87
CA GLY A 664 23.83 -49.89 4.64
C GLY A 664 25.15 -49.46 4.00
N ARG A 665 25.14 -49.06 2.71
CA ARG A 665 26.26 -48.33 2.10
C ARG A 665 25.78 -47.09 1.34
N LEU A 666 26.42 -45.95 1.62
CA LEU A 666 26.18 -44.65 1.01
C LEU A 666 27.01 -44.52 -0.28
N ALA A 667 26.39 -44.23 -1.42
CA ALA A 667 27.10 -43.90 -2.67
C ALA A 667 26.38 -42.75 -3.39
N GLY A 668 27.01 -41.58 -3.46
CA GLY A 668 26.47 -40.41 -4.17
C GLY A 668 26.84 -40.41 -5.65
N ARG A 669 25.87 -40.16 -6.53
CA ARG A 669 26.09 -39.88 -7.96
C ARG A 669 25.39 -38.57 -8.32
N ILE A 670 26.15 -37.59 -8.80
CA ILE A 670 25.64 -36.32 -9.33
C ILE A 670 25.13 -36.59 -10.76
N MET A 671 23.87 -36.29 -11.04
CA MET A 671 23.37 -36.17 -12.42
C MET A 671 23.31 -34.69 -12.81
N GLN A 672 23.80 -34.42 -14.03
CA GLN A 672 23.90 -33.11 -14.67
C GLN A 672 22.56 -32.43 -14.90
#